data_AF-A0A1Y2E8V4-F1
#
_entry.id   AF-A0A1Y2E8V4-F1
#
_cell.length_a   1.000
_cell.length_b   1.000
_cell.length_c   1.000
_cell.angle_alpha   90.00
_cell.angle_beta   90.00
_cell.angle_gamma   90.00
#
_symmetry.space_group_name_H-M   'P 1'
#
loop_
_entity.id
_entity.type
_entity.pdbx_description
1 polymer ?
#
loop_
_entity_poly.entity_id
_entity_poly.type
_entity_poly.pdbx_seq_one_letter_code
_entity_poly.pdbx_strand_id
1 'polypeptide(L)'
;MTGNGSYQSEYFSAENVPYHSVETLMVEAPDHGHESVSETYSFWVWLEAVNGKLTGNYDGVETAWEYLEKHMIPDAKNQPGNNRYNPSSPATYAPEDDDISNYPAQLVFQDGIVGEDPIAKELQQAYGTWDIYAMHWIIDGDNWYGYGQQGDGKTKPSFINTFQRGPSESTWKTVPHPCWETMKWGGSNGFLDLFTGDNSYAKQWRYTAAPDADARAIQAAYFGYIWAQEDGQDLSSVASKAAKLGDYLRYAQYDKYFKKIGNCVDYQRCSAGRGKNSAHYLISWYFAWGGGLQGDWAWRISSSHTHTGYQNPLAAWILSTDKAFKPKGSTAVKDWSTSLDRQLELFRWLQTPEGCIAGGATNSWQGHYAQPDSDITTFYGMFYDWQPVYHDPPSNNWTGMQGWGMERVCSLYYVSGNEKAGKVCRDWVKWVKETTQVSNGEVIHATNLSWEGNPDEWSSSDFDKSNRNASLHGTVSSRGLDLGSIASIIKGLLWISMKDNDQEGLKLVVDVMDAIENYKDDLGYAAEEAREDYSKFGDEVYIPSGWTGKNAQGANLRSGNTFIDIRPKYKQDPDWGQVEDFLNGGNPPTFRYHRFWGQTEIMVANGLIAIYDVPSMIDGYTPDPDVRTSCPASITRQGYKCCRVGCTVEYTDNDGEWGVEDGDWCGCGKATPKEKCNANVIAQGYNCCKSCGTVYFEDGDGKWGVENNNWCGMPLNC
;
A
#
# COMPACT_ATOMS: atom_id res chain seq x y z
N MET A 1 -10.21 -15.99 -4.40
CA MET A 1 -10.42 -14.67 -3.74
C MET A 1 -11.82 -14.10 -3.92
N THR A 2 -12.22 -13.53 -5.06
CA THR A 2 -13.48 -12.74 -5.16
C THR A 2 -14.77 -13.57 -5.30
N GLY A 3 -14.69 -14.89 -5.34
CA GLY A 3 -15.85 -15.76 -5.62
C GLY A 3 -16.51 -15.44 -6.96
N ASN A 4 -15.72 -15.14 -8.01
CA ASN A 4 -16.17 -14.68 -9.32
C ASN A 4 -17.07 -13.43 -9.25
N GLY A 5 -16.69 -12.46 -8.40
CA GLY A 5 -17.43 -11.21 -8.20
C GLY A 5 -18.66 -11.32 -7.29
N SER A 6 -18.94 -12.50 -6.72
CA SER A 6 -20.00 -12.64 -5.70
C SER A 6 -19.55 -12.17 -4.32
N TYR A 7 -18.24 -12.10 -4.09
CA TYR A 7 -17.60 -11.85 -2.80
C TYR A 7 -18.04 -12.82 -1.69
N GLN A 8 -18.58 -13.97 -2.08
CA GLN A 8 -18.86 -15.09 -1.20
C GLN A 8 -17.68 -16.07 -1.27
N SER A 9 -16.70 -15.85 -0.40
CA SER A 9 -15.53 -16.72 -0.24
C SER A 9 -14.97 -16.56 1.17
N GLU A 10 -13.99 -17.38 1.52
CA GLU A 10 -13.27 -17.37 2.78
C GLU A 10 -12.53 -16.04 3.05
N TYR A 11 -12.29 -15.24 2.00
CA TYR A 11 -11.62 -13.94 2.10
C TYR A 11 -12.53 -12.80 2.55
N PHE A 12 -13.85 -13.00 2.55
CA PHE A 12 -14.82 -11.94 2.80
C PHE A 12 -15.82 -12.32 3.90
N SER A 13 -16.19 -11.33 4.71
CA SER A 13 -17.28 -11.47 5.66
C SER A 13 -18.64 -11.47 4.96
N ALA A 14 -19.68 -11.86 5.70
CA ALA A 14 -21.07 -11.75 5.23
C ALA A 14 -21.51 -10.31 4.90
N GLU A 15 -20.81 -9.29 5.42
CA GLU A 15 -21.04 -7.88 5.10
C GLU A 15 -20.19 -7.40 3.90
N ASN A 16 -19.47 -8.30 3.23
CA ASN A 16 -18.46 -8.03 2.21
C ASN A 16 -17.30 -7.16 2.72
N VAL A 17 -16.84 -7.45 3.94
CA VAL A 17 -15.56 -6.94 4.44
C VAL A 17 -14.47 -7.91 3.99
N PRO A 18 -13.48 -7.52 3.16
CA PRO A 18 -12.33 -8.36 2.90
C PRO A 18 -11.51 -8.45 4.19
N TYR A 19 -11.31 -9.65 4.73
CA TYR A 19 -10.49 -9.85 5.91
C TYR A 19 -9.02 -9.60 5.61
N HIS A 20 -8.24 -9.29 6.63
CA HIS A 20 -6.78 -9.20 6.51
C HIS A 20 -6.18 -10.54 6.07
N SER A 21 -6.69 -11.64 6.63
CA SER A 21 -6.38 -13.02 6.24
C SER A 21 -7.60 -13.93 6.35
N VAL A 22 -7.57 -15.06 5.64
CA VAL A 22 -8.58 -16.14 5.82
C VAL A 22 -8.48 -16.75 7.22
N GLU A 23 -7.27 -16.94 7.72
CA GLU A 23 -7.03 -17.46 9.06
C GLU A 23 -7.33 -16.38 10.11
N THR A 24 -7.89 -16.77 11.25
CA THR A 24 -8.35 -15.87 12.33
C THR A 24 -7.24 -15.56 13.33
N LEU A 25 -6.45 -16.56 13.71
CA LEU A 25 -5.29 -16.41 14.58
C LEU A 25 -4.14 -15.77 13.81
N MET A 26 -4.07 -14.43 13.83
CA MET A 26 -3.00 -13.66 13.21
C MET A 26 -2.72 -12.37 13.98
N VAL A 27 -1.44 -12.08 14.23
CA VAL A 27 -0.97 -10.85 14.88
C VAL A 27 0.29 -10.36 14.16
N GLU A 28 0.25 -9.16 13.57
CA GLU A 28 1.42 -8.58 12.86
C GLU A 28 1.35 -7.05 12.73
N ALA A 29 0.19 -6.51 12.40
CA ALA A 29 -0.15 -5.09 12.46
C ALA A 29 -1.60 -4.92 12.91
N PRO A 30 -2.60 -5.52 12.22
CA PRO A 30 -3.80 -5.99 12.90
C PRO A 30 -3.42 -7.09 13.90
N ASP A 31 -4.26 -7.24 14.93
CA ASP A 31 -4.07 -8.21 16.00
C ASP A 31 -5.16 -9.28 16.05
N HIS A 32 -5.91 -9.43 14.95
CA HIS A 32 -6.77 -10.56 14.60
C HIS A 32 -6.97 -10.63 13.07
N GLY A 33 -6.97 -11.83 12.48
CA GLY A 33 -6.99 -12.00 11.01
C GLY A 33 -8.29 -11.54 10.31
N HIS A 34 -9.41 -11.57 11.05
CA HIS A 34 -10.70 -11.04 10.57
C HIS A 34 -10.96 -9.56 10.91
N GLU A 35 -9.94 -8.86 11.41
CA GLU A 35 -9.89 -7.42 11.20
C GLU A 35 -9.72 -7.15 9.69
N SER A 36 -9.98 -5.92 9.28
CA SER A 36 -9.61 -5.44 7.95
C SER A 36 -8.98 -4.07 8.08
N VAL A 37 -8.05 -3.78 7.19
CA VAL A 37 -7.33 -2.52 7.17
C VAL A 37 -7.57 -1.79 5.85
N SER A 38 -7.39 -0.47 5.83
CA SER A 38 -7.56 0.32 4.60
C SER A 38 -6.62 -0.14 3.50
N GLU A 39 -5.47 -0.72 3.88
CA GLU A 39 -4.58 -1.46 2.99
C GLU A 39 -5.33 -2.56 2.24
N THR A 40 -6.07 -3.44 2.93
CA THR A 40 -6.84 -4.54 2.32
C THR A 40 -7.80 -4.01 1.26
N TYR A 41 -8.51 -2.92 1.55
CA TYR A 41 -9.42 -2.28 0.58
C TYR A 41 -8.68 -1.69 -0.61
N SER A 42 -7.52 -1.05 -0.40
CA SER A 42 -6.71 -0.53 -1.49
C SER A 42 -6.17 -1.64 -2.41
N PHE A 43 -5.86 -2.82 -1.85
CA PHE A 43 -5.53 -4.01 -2.60
C PHE A 43 -6.74 -4.59 -3.34
N TRP A 44 -7.93 -4.58 -2.74
CA TRP A 44 -9.13 -5.05 -3.44
C TRP A 44 -9.42 -4.23 -4.70
N VAL A 45 -9.29 -2.90 -4.65
CA VAL A 45 -9.40 -2.05 -5.86
C VAL A 45 -8.34 -2.44 -6.90
N TRP A 46 -7.13 -2.80 -6.46
CA TRP A 46 -6.03 -3.21 -7.34
C TRP A 46 -6.27 -4.56 -8.02
N LEU A 47 -6.79 -5.53 -7.26
CA LEU A 47 -7.20 -6.84 -7.75
C LEU A 47 -8.27 -6.69 -8.85
N GLU A 48 -9.29 -5.86 -8.59
CA GLU A 48 -10.39 -5.68 -9.53
C GLU A 48 -10.00 -4.87 -10.77
N ALA A 49 -9.02 -3.96 -10.67
CA ALA A 49 -8.48 -3.26 -11.84
C ALA A 49 -7.82 -4.25 -12.83
N VAL A 50 -7.00 -5.17 -12.32
CA VAL A 50 -6.37 -6.23 -13.13
C VAL A 50 -7.42 -7.20 -13.67
N ASN A 51 -8.36 -7.64 -12.83
CA ASN A 51 -9.47 -8.49 -13.24
C ASN A 51 -10.30 -7.83 -14.36
N GLY A 52 -10.56 -6.52 -14.25
CA GLY A 52 -11.24 -5.74 -15.28
C GLY A 52 -10.50 -5.76 -16.61
N LYS A 53 -9.19 -5.52 -16.61
CA LYS A 53 -8.40 -5.57 -17.85
C LYS A 53 -8.33 -6.97 -18.49
N LEU A 54 -8.26 -8.01 -17.68
CA LEU A 54 -8.19 -9.39 -18.18
C LEU A 54 -9.53 -9.89 -18.73
N THR A 55 -10.65 -9.44 -18.17
CA THR A 55 -11.99 -9.96 -18.50
C THR A 55 -12.82 -9.03 -19.38
N GLY A 56 -12.47 -7.75 -19.45
CA GLY A 56 -13.26 -6.68 -20.03
C GLY A 56 -14.44 -6.23 -19.16
N ASN A 57 -14.57 -6.73 -17.92
CA ASN A 57 -15.63 -6.35 -16.98
C ASN A 57 -15.06 -5.57 -15.79
N TYR A 58 -15.35 -4.27 -15.74
CA TYR A 58 -14.82 -3.34 -14.73
C TYR A 58 -15.77 -3.08 -13.55
N ASP A 59 -16.94 -3.73 -13.48
CA ASP A 59 -17.93 -3.56 -12.40
C ASP A 59 -17.33 -3.84 -11.00
N GLY A 60 -16.34 -4.74 -10.94
CA GLY A 60 -15.60 -5.04 -9.71
C GLY A 60 -14.86 -3.83 -9.14
N VAL A 61 -14.34 -2.93 -9.98
CA VAL A 61 -13.62 -1.73 -9.54
C VAL A 61 -14.58 -0.77 -8.84
N GLU A 62 -15.77 -0.56 -9.42
CA GLU A 62 -16.81 0.27 -8.80
C GLU A 62 -17.28 -0.35 -7.49
N THR A 63 -17.51 -1.66 -7.48
CA THR A 63 -17.96 -2.40 -6.29
C THR A 63 -16.95 -2.31 -5.14
N ALA A 64 -15.66 -2.55 -5.41
CA ALA A 64 -14.61 -2.42 -4.43
C ALA A 64 -14.54 -0.99 -3.85
N TRP A 65 -14.69 0.04 -4.70
CA TRP A 65 -14.70 1.43 -4.26
C TRP A 65 -15.94 1.77 -3.41
N GLU A 66 -17.11 1.26 -3.77
CA GLU A 66 -18.34 1.45 -2.99
C GLU A 66 -18.21 0.86 -1.57
N TYR A 67 -17.66 -0.34 -1.45
CA TYR A 67 -17.43 -0.95 -0.13
C TYR A 67 -16.30 -0.28 0.65
N LEU A 68 -15.27 0.24 -0.02
CA LEU A 68 -14.26 1.11 0.59
C LEU A 68 -14.92 2.34 1.22
N GLU A 69 -15.75 3.07 0.46
CA GLU A 69 -16.49 4.23 1.01
C GLU A 69 -17.43 3.83 2.15
N LYS A 70 -18.12 2.69 2.02
CA LYS A 70 -19.12 2.22 2.99
C LYS A 70 -18.49 1.81 4.32
N HIS A 71 -17.37 1.11 4.29
CA HIS A 71 -16.80 0.46 5.48
C HIS A 71 -15.63 1.21 6.09
N MET A 72 -14.84 1.92 5.27
CA MET A 72 -13.58 2.54 5.74
C MET A 72 -13.67 4.05 5.87
N ILE A 73 -14.50 4.74 5.09
CA ILE A 73 -14.64 6.20 5.20
C ILE A 73 -15.77 6.52 6.19
N PRO A 74 -15.49 7.15 7.35
CA PRO A 74 -16.54 7.51 8.30
C PRO A 74 -17.57 8.43 7.65
N ASP A 75 -18.85 8.08 7.68
CA ASP A 75 -19.91 8.96 7.18
C ASP A 75 -20.19 10.14 8.15
N ALA A 76 -21.06 11.07 7.75
CA ALA A 76 -21.39 12.24 8.57
C ALA A 76 -21.96 11.89 9.98
N LYS A 77 -22.55 10.70 10.15
CA LYS A 77 -23.03 10.22 11.46
C LYS A 77 -21.89 9.77 12.35
N ASN A 78 -20.82 9.25 11.74
CA ASN A 78 -19.65 8.74 12.43
C ASN A 78 -18.58 9.82 12.69
N GLN A 79 -18.64 10.98 12.05
CA GLN A 79 -17.75 12.13 12.32
C GLN A 79 -18.48 13.47 12.54
N PRO A 80 -19.45 13.55 13.47
CA PRO A 80 -20.24 14.77 13.70
C PRO A 80 -19.41 15.91 14.31
N GLY A 81 -19.78 17.16 14.01
CA GLY A 81 -19.17 18.33 14.65
C GLY A 81 -17.90 18.85 13.98
N ASN A 82 -17.48 18.28 12.84
CA ASN A 82 -16.39 18.81 12.02
C ASN A 82 -16.57 20.30 11.66
N ASN A 83 -17.81 20.81 11.59
CA ASN A 83 -18.11 22.23 11.38
C ASN A 83 -17.71 23.15 12.55
N ARG A 84 -17.31 22.59 13.70
CA ARG A 84 -16.72 23.33 14.84
C ARG A 84 -15.20 23.36 14.82
N TYR A 85 -14.57 22.64 13.89
CA TYR A 85 -13.12 22.65 13.75
C TYR A 85 -12.60 24.08 13.52
N ASN A 86 -11.52 24.43 14.22
CA ASN A 86 -10.86 25.72 14.09
C ASN A 86 -9.48 25.56 13.43
N PRO A 87 -9.32 25.90 12.13
CA PRO A 87 -8.04 25.75 11.45
C PRO A 87 -6.89 26.58 12.04
N SER A 88 -7.19 27.63 12.82
CA SER A 88 -6.16 28.41 13.51
C SER A 88 -5.73 27.82 14.87
N SER A 89 -6.40 26.75 15.32
CA SER A 89 -6.08 25.98 16.52
C SER A 89 -6.48 24.52 16.26
N PRO A 90 -5.72 23.81 15.41
CA PRO A 90 -6.17 22.54 14.83
C PRO A 90 -6.15 21.38 15.82
N ALA A 91 -5.31 21.44 16.85
CA ALA A 91 -5.22 20.45 17.92
C ALA A 91 -4.54 21.04 19.17
N THR A 92 -4.46 20.25 20.25
CA THR A 92 -3.63 20.54 21.43
C THR A 92 -2.46 19.56 21.46
N TYR A 93 -1.26 20.06 21.76
CA TYR A 93 -0.04 19.26 21.79
C TYR A 93 -0.04 18.24 22.94
N ALA A 94 0.38 17.02 22.65
CA ALA A 94 0.80 16.02 23.62
C ALA A 94 2.13 15.40 23.11
N PRO A 95 3.16 15.27 23.96
CA PRO A 95 4.41 14.62 23.58
C PRO A 95 4.20 13.12 23.33
N GLU A 96 4.84 12.57 22.30
CA GLU A 96 5.08 11.12 22.25
C GLU A 96 6.25 10.76 23.16
N ASP A 97 6.34 9.50 23.55
CA ASP A 97 7.45 8.97 24.33
C ASP A 97 7.86 7.58 23.83
N ASP A 98 9.17 7.30 23.86
CA ASP A 98 9.71 6.00 23.48
C ASP A 98 9.36 4.92 24.50
N ASP A 99 9.12 5.28 25.76
CA ASP A 99 8.71 4.36 26.81
C ASP A 99 7.18 4.37 26.99
N ILE A 100 6.55 3.23 26.66
CA ILE A 100 5.11 3.02 26.81
C ILE A 100 4.60 3.34 28.22
N SER A 101 5.46 3.27 29.25
CA SER A 101 5.09 3.55 30.64
C SER A 101 4.86 5.03 30.94
N ASN A 102 5.34 5.93 30.08
CA ASN A 102 5.12 7.37 30.18
C ASN A 102 3.74 7.82 29.66
N TYR A 103 2.92 6.89 29.16
CA TYR A 103 1.52 7.13 28.83
C TYR A 103 0.60 6.91 30.04
N PRO A 104 -0.46 7.72 30.21
CA PRO A 104 -1.02 8.67 29.25
C PRO A 104 -0.22 9.98 29.07
N ALA A 105 -0.06 10.43 27.81
CA ALA A 105 0.69 11.63 27.48
C ALA A 105 -0.09 12.91 27.83
N GLN A 106 0.49 13.77 28.66
CA GLN A 106 -0.18 14.97 29.17
C GLN A 106 -0.39 16.04 28.07
N LEU A 107 -1.64 16.50 27.91
CA LEU A 107 -1.95 17.64 27.04
C LEU A 107 -1.35 18.93 27.58
N VAL A 108 -0.74 19.72 26.69
CA VAL A 108 -0.12 21.01 26.97
C VAL A 108 -0.97 22.13 26.39
N PHE A 109 -1.77 22.75 27.26
CA PHE A 109 -2.62 23.89 26.91
C PHE A 109 -1.81 25.20 26.95
N GLN A 110 -1.08 25.47 25.87
CA GLN A 110 -0.31 26.70 25.70
C GLN A 110 -0.43 27.23 24.26
N ASP A 111 -0.79 28.51 24.14
CA ASP A 111 -0.88 29.20 22.85
C ASP A 111 0.48 29.26 22.14
N GLY A 112 0.44 29.18 20.81
CA GLY A 112 1.62 29.33 19.95
C GLY A 112 2.50 28.09 19.82
N ILE A 113 2.15 26.97 20.47
CA ILE A 113 2.81 25.68 20.21
C ILE A 113 2.37 25.14 18.83
N VAL A 114 1.06 24.99 18.62
CA VAL A 114 0.50 24.37 17.40
C VAL A 114 0.37 25.43 16.29
N GLY A 115 0.68 25.04 15.04
CA GLY A 115 0.52 25.91 13.86
C GLY A 115 -0.90 25.95 13.31
N GLU A 116 -1.09 26.67 12.20
CA GLU A 116 -2.37 26.71 11.50
C GLU A 116 -2.48 25.59 10.45
N ASP A 117 -3.69 25.06 10.27
CA ASP A 117 -4.08 24.19 9.16
C ASP A 117 -4.45 25.06 7.94
N PRO A 118 -3.65 25.04 6.86
CA PRO A 118 -3.86 25.90 5.71
C PRO A 118 -4.85 25.34 4.67
N ILE A 119 -5.30 24.08 4.79
CA ILE A 119 -6.09 23.40 3.74
C ILE A 119 -7.54 23.14 4.13
N ALA A 120 -7.90 23.18 5.42
CA ALA A 120 -9.28 22.87 5.84
C ALA A 120 -10.36 23.75 5.18
N LYS A 121 -10.14 25.07 5.12
CA LYS A 121 -11.10 26.00 4.47
C LYS A 121 -11.16 25.80 2.97
N GLU A 122 -10.04 25.47 2.34
CA GLU A 122 -9.96 25.15 0.91
C GLU A 122 -10.77 23.90 0.59
N LEU A 123 -10.58 22.81 1.36
CA LEU A 123 -11.33 21.56 1.21
C LEU A 123 -12.83 21.77 1.44
N GLN A 124 -13.20 22.54 2.47
CA GLN A 124 -14.61 22.86 2.73
C GLN A 124 -15.25 23.62 1.57
N GLN A 125 -14.55 24.57 0.97
CA GLN A 125 -15.04 25.30 -0.20
C GLN A 125 -15.15 24.41 -1.45
N ALA A 126 -14.20 23.49 -1.62
CA ALA A 126 -14.15 22.59 -2.76
C ALA A 126 -15.26 21.52 -2.74
N TYR A 127 -15.63 21.03 -1.55
CA TYR A 127 -16.54 19.88 -1.40
C TYR A 127 -17.84 20.19 -0.64
N GLY A 128 -18.00 21.41 -0.12
CA GLY A 128 -19.23 21.84 0.56
C GLY A 128 -19.47 21.19 1.93
N THR A 129 -18.49 20.49 2.48
CA THR A 129 -18.57 19.82 3.79
C THR A 129 -17.27 20.00 4.57
N TRP A 130 -17.37 19.98 5.90
CA TRP A 130 -16.20 19.91 6.78
C TRP A 130 -15.72 18.48 7.02
N ASP A 131 -16.52 17.48 6.66
CA ASP A 131 -16.18 16.07 6.88
C ASP A 131 -14.95 15.67 6.07
N ILE A 132 -14.19 14.74 6.62
CA ILE A 132 -12.99 14.17 6.00
C ILE A 132 -13.38 13.01 5.09
N TYR A 133 -12.89 13.03 3.86
CA TYR A 133 -13.03 11.92 2.92
C TYR A 133 -11.69 11.19 2.81
N ALA A 134 -11.44 10.32 3.79
CA ALA A 134 -10.26 9.47 3.88
C ALA A 134 -10.63 8.18 4.59
N MET A 135 -9.91 7.09 4.28
CA MET A 135 -10.15 5.83 4.95
C MET A 135 -9.62 5.89 6.38
N HIS A 136 -10.42 5.48 7.35
CA HIS A 136 -9.87 5.03 8.62
C HIS A 136 -9.08 3.74 8.41
N TRP A 137 -7.99 3.55 9.15
CA TRP A 137 -7.05 2.48 8.85
C TRP A 137 -7.48 1.07 9.25
N ILE A 138 -8.32 0.87 10.27
CA ILE A 138 -8.65 -0.47 10.78
C ILE A 138 -10.10 -0.62 11.22
N ILE A 139 -10.69 -1.77 10.93
CA ILE A 139 -12.02 -2.17 11.38
C ILE A 139 -12.00 -3.60 11.90
N ASP A 140 -12.86 -3.88 12.88
CA ASP A 140 -13.20 -5.23 13.29
C ASP A 140 -14.34 -5.73 12.38
N GLY A 141 -13.99 -6.59 11.42
CA GLY A 141 -14.91 -7.07 10.37
C GLY A 141 -16.07 -7.88 10.91
N ASP A 142 -15.84 -8.62 12.01
CA ASP A 142 -16.81 -9.53 12.60
C ASP A 142 -17.43 -9.05 13.92
N ASN A 143 -17.06 -7.85 14.38
CA ASN A 143 -17.36 -7.39 15.72
C ASN A 143 -16.87 -8.40 16.80
N TRP A 144 -15.71 -9.01 16.54
CA TRP A 144 -15.03 -9.96 17.43
C TRP A 144 -14.71 -9.34 18.80
N TYR A 145 -14.25 -8.08 18.84
CA TYR A 145 -14.05 -7.35 20.09
C TYR A 145 -15.36 -7.04 20.80
N GLY A 146 -16.42 -6.77 20.04
CA GLY A 146 -17.76 -6.51 20.57
C GLY A 146 -18.08 -5.03 20.81
N TYR A 147 -17.35 -4.09 20.20
CA TYR A 147 -17.59 -2.66 20.34
C TYR A 147 -18.73 -2.14 19.45
N GLY A 148 -18.95 -2.79 18.30
CA GLY A 148 -19.99 -2.45 17.34
C GLY A 148 -19.84 -1.06 16.70
N GLN A 149 -20.89 -0.57 16.05
CA GLN A 149 -20.91 0.80 15.52
C GLN A 149 -21.52 1.75 16.55
N GLN A 150 -20.93 2.93 16.68
CA GLN A 150 -21.39 3.97 17.62
C GLN A 150 -21.58 3.48 19.06
N GLY A 151 -20.80 2.47 19.47
CA GLY A 151 -20.85 1.86 20.80
C GLY A 151 -22.03 0.93 21.06
N ASP A 152 -22.76 0.49 20.04
CA ASP A 152 -23.93 -0.39 20.19
C ASP A 152 -23.57 -1.81 20.67
N GLY A 153 -22.33 -2.23 20.44
CA GLY A 153 -21.79 -3.54 20.80
C GLY A 153 -22.24 -4.70 19.90
N LYS A 154 -22.84 -4.41 18.73
CA LYS A 154 -23.47 -5.43 17.88
C LYS A 154 -23.19 -5.28 16.39
N THR A 155 -23.25 -4.06 15.86
CA THR A 155 -23.21 -3.83 14.41
C THR A 155 -21.81 -4.08 13.82
N LYS A 156 -21.77 -4.63 12.60
CA LYS A 156 -20.56 -4.92 11.84
C LYS A 156 -20.49 -4.07 10.56
N PRO A 157 -19.29 -3.78 10.02
CA PRO A 157 -18.01 -3.82 10.75
C PRO A 157 -17.96 -2.74 11.84
N SER A 158 -17.04 -2.88 12.80
CA SER A 158 -16.84 -1.92 13.90
C SER A 158 -15.56 -1.10 13.70
N PHE A 159 -15.65 0.23 13.81
CA PHE A 159 -14.48 1.10 13.83
C PHE A 159 -13.75 0.99 15.18
N ILE A 160 -12.51 0.50 15.12
CA ILE A 160 -11.65 0.29 16.29
C ILE A 160 -10.30 0.97 16.07
N ASN A 161 -9.46 1.04 17.09
CA ASN A 161 -8.06 1.40 16.94
C ASN A 161 -7.21 0.66 17.98
N THR A 162 -5.89 0.63 17.77
CA THR A 162 -4.92 -0.08 18.63
C THR A 162 -3.78 0.85 19.05
N PHE A 163 -2.84 1.12 18.15
CA PHE A 163 -1.61 1.89 18.41
C PHE A 163 -1.89 3.34 18.83
N GLN A 164 -1.41 3.72 20.02
CA GLN A 164 -1.58 5.05 20.60
C GLN A 164 -0.42 5.47 21.53
N ARG A 165 0.55 4.60 21.84
CA ARG A 165 1.53 4.78 22.93
C ARG A 165 2.99 4.66 22.50
N GLY A 166 3.30 5.28 21.37
CA GLY A 166 4.67 5.56 20.95
C GLY A 166 5.44 4.37 20.37
N PRO A 167 6.71 4.57 19.98
CA PRO A 167 7.47 3.62 19.16
C PRO A 167 7.74 2.23 19.76
N SER A 168 7.67 2.08 21.09
CA SER A 168 7.86 0.78 21.76
C SER A 168 6.58 -0.04 21.90
N GLU A 169 5.41 0.53 21.55
CA GLU A 169 4.14 -0.19 21.52
C GLU A 169 4.04 -1.06 20.26
N SER A 170 4.66 -2.24 20.29
CA SER A 170 4.39 -3.29 19.30
C SER A 170 2.92 -3.71 19.30
N THR A 171 2.47 -4.40 18.25
CA THR A 171 1.12 -4.97 18.12
C THR A 171 0.69 -5.76 19.38
N TRP A 172 1.64 -6.46 20.00
CA TRP A 172 1.49 -7.27 21.22
C TRP A 172 1.23 -6.46 22.50
N LYS A 173 1.49 -5.15 22.48
CA LYS A 173 1.39 -4.28 23.65
C LYS A 173 0.16 -3.39 23.62
N THR A 174 -0.64 -3.42 22.55
CA THR A 174 -1.79 -2.53 22.37
C THR A 174 -2.99 -2.91 23.25
N VAL A 175 -3.85 -1.92 23.52
CA VAL A 175 -5.19 -2.12 24.10
C VAL A 175 -6.23 -1.72 23.03
N PRO A 176 -6.87 -2.69 22.33
CA PRO A 176 -7.85 -2.40 21.29
C PRO A 176 -9.07 -1.69 21.85
N HIS A 177 -9.50 -0.61 21.21
CA HIS A 177 -10.52 0.29 21.71
C HIS A 177 -11.41 0.85 20.60
N PRO A 178 -12.66 1.26 20.88
CA PRO A 178 -13.52 1.83 19.85
C PRO A 178 -13.07 3.22 19.41
N CYS A 179 -13.18 3.51 18.11
CA CYS A 179 -13.08 4.88 17.59
C CYS A 179 -14.15 5.79 18.20
N TRP A 180 -15.35 5.25 18.44
CA TRP A 180 -16.48 5.93 19.05
C TRP A 180 -16.54 5.66 20.55
N GLU A 181 -15.92 6.55 21.33
CA GLU A 181 -15.78 6.43 22.78
C GLU A 181 -17.01 6.98 23.52
N THR A 182 -17.81 6.07 24.05
CA THR A 182 -19.04 6.38 24.82
C THR A 182 -18.88 6.21 26.32
N MET A 183 -17.68 5.81 26.77
CA MET A 183 -17.33 5.40 28.14
C MET A 183 -18.14 4.18 28.60
N LYS A 184 -18.56 3.32 27.67
CA LYS A 184 -19.32 2.10 27.93
C LYS A 184 -18.44 0.92 28.36
N TRP A 185 -17.22 0.87 27.84
CA TRP A 185 -16.18 -0.11 28.15
C TRP A 185 -14.91 0.64 28.53
N GLY A 186 -13.89 -0.07 29.00
CA GLY A 186 -12.68 0.54 29.57
C GLY A 186 -12.87 0.89 31.04
N GLY A 187 -12.18 1.93 31.50
CA GLY A 187 -12.27 2.47 32.86
C GLY A 187 -13.37 3.52 33.00
N SER A 188 -13.26 4.38 34.02
CA SER A 188 -14.25 5.45 34.27
C SER A 188 -14.35 6.48 33.14
N ASN A 189 -13.27 6.66 32.38
CA ASN A 189 -13.18 7.60 31.26
C ASN A 189 -13.15 6.89 29.90
N GLY A 190 -13.66 5.65 29.84
CA GLY A 190 -13.47 4.80 28.68
C GLY A 190 -12.03 4.31 28.60
N PHE A 191 -11.42 4.39 27.41
CA PHE A 191 -10.01 4.07 27.20
C PHE A 191 -9.11 5.31 27.13
N LEU A 192 -9.68 6.53 27.21
CA LEU A 192 -8.96 7.77 26.90
C LEU A 192 -7.76 8.04 27.80
N ASP A 193 -7.90 7.76 29.10
CA ASP A 193 -6.88 7.97 30.12
C ASP A 193 -5.79 6.88 30.15
N LEU A 194 -5.82 5.94 29.20
CA LEU A 194 -4.65 5.12 28.86
C LEU A 194 -3.69 5.84 27.89
N PHE A 195 -4.20 6.83 27.14
CA PHE A 195 -3.50 7.42 26.00
C PHE A 195 -3.16 8.89 26.23
N THR A 196 -4.12 9.69 26.70
CA THR A 196 -3.96 11.14 26.87
C THR A 196 -4.32 11.59 28.28
N GLY A 197 -3.45 12.40 28.88
CA GLY A 197 -3.66 13.02 30.18
C GLY A 197 -4.41 14.34 30.02
N ASP A 198 -5.58 14.46 30.64
CA ASP A 198 -6.41 15.66 30.63
C ASP A 198 -7.05 15.91 32.01
N ASN A 199 -7.43 17.16 32.29
CA ASN A 199 -8.16 17.53 33.51
C ASN A 199 -9.59 16.97 33.53
N SER A 200 -10.17 16.70 32.36
CA SER A 200 -11.51 16.12 32.22
C SER A 200 -11.66 15.40 30.89
N TYR A 201 -12.42 14.32 30.86
CA TYR A 201 -12.63 13.52 29.66
C TYR A 201 -14.05 13.69 29.11
N ALA A 202 -14.16 13.77 27.79
CA ALA A 202 -15.44 13.83 27.08
C ALA A 202 -15.62 12.61 26.18
N LYS A 203 -16.88 12.18 26.02
CA LYS A 203 -17.26 11.21 25.00
C LYS A 203 -16.91 11.80 23.63
N GLN A 204 -16.22 11.03 22.80
CA GLN A 204 -15.65 11.53 21.55
C GLN A 204 -15.56 10.45 20.48
N TRP A 205 -15.31 10.87 19.25
CA TRP A 205 -14.97 10.01 18.14
C TRP A 205 -13.58 10.42 17.60
N ARG A 206 -12.82 9.47 17.06
CA ARG A 206 -11.53 9.74 16.40
C ARG A 206 -11.18 8.66 15.38
N TYR A 207 -10.62 9.08 14.26
CA TYR A 207 -10.16 8.21 13.18
C TYR A 207 -8.74 8.60 12.77
N THR A 208 -7.98 7.58 12.39
CA THR A 208 -6.63 7.69 11.87
C THR A 208 -6.60 7.11 10.46
N ALA A 209 -6.09 7.84 9.49
CA ALA A 209 -5.86 7.35 8.14
C ALA A 209 -4.47 6.69 8.04
N ALA A 210 -4.35 5.69 7.16
CA ALA A 210 -3.07 5.12 6.72
C ALA A 210 -2.78 5.63 5.28
N PRO A 211 -1.96 6.68 5.14
CA PRO A 211 -1.82 7.42 3.88
C PRO A 211 -1.23 6.60 2.72
N ASP A 212 -0.48 5.54 2.98
CA ASP A 212 0.00 4.61 1.95
C ASP A 212 -1.16 3.87 1.27
N ALA A 213 -2.18 3.47 2.03
CA ALA A 213 -3.35 2.78 1.51
C ALA A 213 -4.24 3.71 0.68
N ASP A 214 -4.49 4.92 1.15
CA ASP A 214 -5.21 5.95 0.39
C ASP A 214 -4.48 6.26 -0.92
N ALA A 215 -3.15 6.36 -0.90
CA ALA A 215 -2.34 6.53 -2.11
C ALA A 215 -2.37 5.30 -3.04
N ARG A 216 -2.32 4.09 -2.49
CA ARG A 216 -2.42 2.82 -3.25
C ARG A 216 -3.79 2.71 -3.93
N ALA A 217 -4.88 3.10 -3.27
CA ALA A 217 -6.21 3.11 -3.86
C ALA A 217 -6.31 4.07 -5.07
N ILE A 218 -5.62 5.23 -5.01
CA ILE A 218 -5.55 6.18 -6.13
C ILE A 218 -4.74 5.60 -7.30
N GLN A 219 -3.58 5.00 -7.01
CA GLN A 219 -2.80 4.26 -8.01
C GLN A 219 -3.65 3.16 -8.66
N ALA A 220 -4.41 2.43 -7.85
CA ALA A 220 -5.23 1.33 -8.34
C ALA A 220 -6.38 1.78 -9.24
N ALA A 221 -7.11 2.80 -8.79
CA ALA A 221 -8.13 3.46 -9.58
C ALA A 221 -7.58 4.01 -10.91
N TYR A 222 -6.34 4.51 -10.93
CA TYR A 222 -5.71 5.02 -12.15
C TYR A 222 -5.50 3.93 -13.21
N PHE A 223 -4.89 2.79 -12.87
CA PHE A 223 -4.75 1.73 -13.88
C PHE A 223 -6.10 1.15 -14.29
N GLY A 224 -7.03 0.95 -13.35
CA GLY A 224 -8.39 0.54 -13.68
C GLY A 224 -9.04 1.50 -14.68
N TYR A 225 -8.88 2.81 -14.46
CA TYR A 225 -9.40 3.85 -15.35
C TYR A 225 -8.75 3.84 -16.74
N ILE A 226 -7.41 3.84 -16.86
CA ILE A 226 -6.77 3.87 -18.19
C ILE A 226 -7.07 2.60 -18.99
N TRP A 227 -7.13 1.45 -18.32
CA TRP A 227 -7.49 0.17 -18.93
C TRP A 227 -8.95 0.12 -19.38
N ALA A 228 -9.87 0.63 -18.54
CA ALA A 228 -11.27 0.79 -18.93
C ALA A 228 -11.40 1.69 -20.16
N GLN A 229 -10.66 2.79 -20.23
CA GLN A 229 -10.67 3.68 -21.40
C GLN A 229 -10.16 3.00 -22.68
N GLU A 230 -9.09 2.22 -22.59
CA GLU A 230 -8.58 1.42 -23.72
C GLU A 230 -9.64 0.44 -24.25
N ASP A 231 -10.46 -0.11 -23.35
CA ASP A 231 -11.50 -1.08 -23.67
C ASP A 231 -12.88 -0.43 -23.92
N GLY A 232 -12.96 0.90 -23.96
CA GLY A 232 -14.19 1.66 -24.23
C GLY A 232 -15.23 1.69 -23.10
N GLN A 233 -14.82 1.39 -21.87
CA GLN A 233 -15.62 1.44 -20.64
C GLN A 233 -15.40 2.76 -19.87
N ASP A 234 -16.33 3.13 -18.98
CA ASP A 234 -16.29 4.39 -18.22
C ASP A 234 -16.10 4.13 -16.71
N LEU A 235 -14.98 4.60 -16.17
CA LEU A 235 -14.70 4.64 -14.72
C LEU A 235 -14.45 6.06 -14.20
N SER A 236 -14.98 7.08 -14.90
CA SER A 236 -14.80 8.49 -14.53
C SER A 236 -15.35 8.85 -13.14
N SER A 237 -16.38 8.12 -12.68
CA SER A 237 -16.91 8.23 -11.32
C SER A 237 -15.87 7.84 -10.27
N VAL A 238 -15.24 6.67 -10.42
CA VAL A 238 -14.17 6.19 -9.54
C VAL A 238 -12.96 7.13 -9.59
N ALA A 239 -12.54 7.58 -10.79
CA ALA A 239 -11.46 8.55 -10.93
C ALA A 239 -11.75 9.87 -10.17
N SER A 240 -12.98 10.37 -10.25
CA SER A 240 -13.40 11.59 -9.52
C SER A 240 -13.40 11.40 -8.00
N LYS A 241 -13.76 10.20 -7.52
CA LYS A 241 -13.71 9.86 -6.09
C LYS A 241 -12.27 9.70 -5.61
N ALA A 242 -11.40 9.08 -6.41
CA ALA A 242 -9.97 8.98 -6.14
C ALA A 242 -9.29 10.37 -6.11
N ALA A 243 -9.68 11.28 -7.01
CA ALA A 243 -9.24 12.68 -6.99
C ALA A 243 -9.62 13.38 -5.67
N LYS A 244 -10.84 13.14 -5.18
CA LYS A 244 -11.31 13.65 -3.89
C LYS A 244 -10.50 13.07 -2.74
N LEU A 245 -10.26 11.74 -2.73
CA LEU A 245 -9.40 11.08 -1.75
C LEU A 245 -8.01 11.72 -1.70
N GLY A 246 -7.40 11.92 -2.88
CA GLY A 246 -6.12 12.61 -3.03
C GLY A 246 -6.11 14.06 -2.55
N ASP A 247 -7.26 14.74 -2.53
CA ASP A 247 -7.33 16.11 -2.00
C ASP A 247 -7.20 16.13 -0.46
N TYR A 248 -7.90 15.21 0.21
CA TYR A 248 -7.86 15.07 1.66
C TYR A 248 -6.55 14.41 2.15
N LEU A 249 -5.98 13.51 1.34
CA LEU A 249 -4.68 12.88 1.61
C LEU A 249 -3.53 13.90 1.75
N ARG A 250 -3.70 15.14 1.26
CA ARG A 250 -2.75 16.24 1.53
C ARG A 250 -2.55 16.52 3.01
N TYR A 251 -3.46 16.12 3.90
CA TYR A 251 -3.23 16.19 5.34
C TYR A 251 -1.95 15.47 5.75
N ALA A 252 -1.61 14.35 5.12
CA ALA A 252 -0.38 13.60 5.38
C ALA A 252 0.92 14.37 5.05
N GLN A 253 0.83 15.53 4.38
CA GLN A 253 2.00 16.31 3.94
C GLN A 253 2.49 17.33 4.96
N TYR A 254 1.88 17.40 6.15
CA TYR A 254 2.17 18.40 7.17
C TYR A 254 2.77 17.79 8.44
N ASP A 255 3.52 18.59 9.20
CA ASP A 255 3.92 18.22 10.57
C ASP A 255 2.70 17.90 11.46
N LYS A 256 2.84 16.96 12.41
CA LYS A 256 1.77 16.51 13.32
C LYS A 256 0.96 17.65 13.92
N TYR A 257 1.64 18.67 14.44
CA TYR A 257 1.03 19.84 15.08
C TYR A 257 1.22 21.10 14.25
N PHE A 258 1.36 20.94 12.93
CA PHE A 258 1.60 22.03 11.98
C PHE A 258 2.79 22.92 12.41
N LYS A 259 3.82 22.36 13.06
CA LYS A 259 5.07 23.07 13.32
C LYS A 259 5.78 23.37 12.00
N LYS A 260 6.54 24.45 11.98
CA LYS A 260 7.37 24.79 10.82
C LYS A 260 8.37 23.67 10.54
N ILE A 261 8.51 23.27 9.27
CA ILE A 261 9.52 22.30 8.85
C ILE A 261 10.92 22.92 8.90
N GLY A 262 11.87 22.13 9.40
CA GLY A 262 13.29 22.39 9.31
C GLY A 262 13.93 22.80 10.64
N ASN A 263 14.79 21.93 11.18
CA ASN A 263 15.51 22.07 12.44
C ASN A 263 14.57 22.36 13.62
N CYS A 264 13.44 21.66 13.67
CA CYS A 264 12.41 21.81 14.70
C CYS A 264 12.81 21.07 15.97
N VAL A 265 13.54 21.76 16.85
CA VAL A 265 14.01 21.26 18.15
C VAL A 265 13.43 22.11 19.28
N ASP A 266 13.09 21.45 20.38
CA ASP A 266 12.38 21.97 21.55
C ASP A 266 10.98 22.47 21.15
N TYR A 267 9.93 21.76 21.59
CA TYR A 267 8.55 22.09 21.23
C TYR A 267 8.13 23.52 21.63
N GLN A 268 8.82 24.15 22.58
CA GLN A 268 8.60 25.54 22.98
C GLN A 268 9.33 26.55 22.08
N ARG A 269 10.45 26.16 21.46
CA ARG A 269 11.27 27.02 20.59
C ARG A 269 10.95 26.85 19.12
N CYS A 270 10.59 25.64 18.70
CA CYS A 270 10.19 25.38 17.34
C CYS A 270 8.91 26.16 17.02
N SER A 271 9.01 27.06 16.04
CA SER A 271 7.92 27.95 15.67
C SER A 271 6.69 27.19 15.15
N ALA A 272 5.51 27.61 15.61
CA ALA A 272 4.24 27.27 14.96
C ALA A 272 4.28 27.65 13.47
N GLY A 273 3.79 26.75 12.61
CA GLY A 273 3.70 26.98 11.18
C GLY A 273 2.64 28.01 10.79
N ARG A 274 2.85 28.63 9.63
CA ARG A 274 1.95 29.57 8.95
C ARG A 274 1.94 29.29 7.45
N GLY A 275 0.77 29.36 6.84
CA GLY A 275 0.55 28.90 5.48
C GLY A 275 1.06 27.47 5.33
N LYS A 276 1.84 27.22 4.28
CA LYS A 276 2.36 25.88 3.96
C LYS A 276 3.79 25.63 4.44
N ASN A 277 4.32 26.43 5.36
CA ASN A 277 5.69 26.20 5.85
C ASN A 277 5.80 25.06 6.88
N SER A 278 4.67 24.48 7.28
CA SER A 278 4.57 23.21 8.01
C SER A 278 4.41 21.99 7.09
N ALA A 279 4.35 22.19 5.77
CA ALA A 279 4.29 21.11 4.80
C ALA A 279 5.70 20.57 4.50
N HIS A 280 5.94 19.29 4.80
CA HIS A 280 7.10 18.57 4.34
C HIS A 280 6.90 17.95 2.94
N TYR A 281 5.66 17.93 2.42
CA TYR A 281 5.29 17.42 1.08
C TYR A 281 5.61 15.94 0.83
N LEU A 282 5.67 15.14 1.89
CA LEU A 282 5.82 13.69 1.84
C LEU A 282 4.53 13.03 2.31
N ILE A 283 4.37 11.74 2.07
CA ILE A 283 3.30 10.94 2.66
C ILE A 283 3.80 10.48 4.04
N SER A 284 3.31 11.10 5.11
CA SER A 284 3.66 10.72 6.49
C SER A 284 2.90 9.47 6.96
N TRP A 285 3.28 8.95 8.12
CA TRP A 285 2.72 7.69 8.68
C TRP A 285 1.20 7.72 8.86
N TYR A 286 0.65 8.87 9.25
CA TYR A 286 -0.78 9.05 9.45
C TYR A 286 -1.18 10.51 9.37
N PHE A 287 -2.47 10.74 9.18
CA PHE A 287 -3.14 11.90 9.73
C PHE A 287 -4.38 11.42 10.46
N ALA A 288 -4.83 12.19 11.44
CA ALA A 288 -5.96 11.81 12.27
C ALA A 288 -6.88 13.01 12.53
N TRP A 289 -8.15 12.72 12.78
CA TRP A 289 -9.15 13.71 13.12
C TRP A 289 -10.12 13.16 14.14
N GLY A 290 -10.69 14.04 14.96
CA GLY A 290 -11.59 13.65 16.03
C GLY A 290 -12.46 14.80 16.50
N GLY A 291 -13.46 14.49 17.33
CA GLY A 291 -14.41 15.46 17.83
C GLY A 291 -15.24 14.95 19.01
N GLY A 292 -15.82 15.87 19.76
CA GLY A 292 -16.76 15.53 20.82
C GLY A 292 -18.06 14.95 20.24
N LEU A 293 -18.65 13.94 20.90
CA LEU A 293 -19.93 13.36 20.43
C LEU A 293 -21.08 14.37 20.44
N GLN A 294 -20.96 15.45 21.22
CA GLN A 294 -21.94 16.54 21.25
C GLN A 294 -21.78 17.54 20.09
N GLY A 295 -20.71 17.39 19.29
CA GLY A 295 -20.39 18.30 18.19
C GLY A 295 -20.01 19.70 18.67
N ASP A 296 -19.33 19.79 19.82
CA ASP A 296 -18.88 21.00 20.50
C ASP A 296 -17.44 21.41 20.15
N TRP A 297 -16.58 20.44 19.84
CA TRP A 297 -15.20 20.67 19.38
C TRP A 297 -14.77 19.59 18.37
N ALA A 298 -13.74 19.91 17.58
CA ALA A 298 -13.07 18.97 16.68
C ALA A 298 -11.58 19.33 16.55
N TRP A 299 -10.74 18.33 16.26
CA TRP A 299 -9.31 18.50 16.02
C TRP A 299 -8.85 17.72 14.78
N ARG A 300 -7.70 18.13 14.23
CA ARG A 300 -6.96 17.43 13.17
C ARG A 300 -5.47 17.51 13.46
N ILE A 301 -4.78 16.40 13.25
CA ILE A 301 -3.32 16.31 13.27
C ILE A 301 -2.84 15.56 12.02
N SER A 302 -1.60 15.82 11.62
CA SER A 302 -0.90 14.99 10.65
C SER A 302 0.09 14.07 11.38
N SER A 303 1.19 13.69 10.75
CA SER A 303 2.34 13.05 11.36
C SER A 303 3.63 13.75 10.94
N SER A 304 4.55 13.92 11.89
CA SER A 304 5.89 14.47 11.62
C SER A 304 6.85 13.42 11.07
N HIS A 305 6.46 12.14 11.10
CA HIS A 305 7.29 10.99 10.76
C HIS A 305 6.95 10.48 9.35
N THR A 306 7.97 10.27 8.52
CA THR A 306 7.82 9.81 7.14
C THR A 306 8.66 8.56 6.91
N HIS A 307 8.12 7.59 6.17
CA HIS A 307 8.79 6.33 5.84
C HIS A 307 8.81 6.14 4.32
N THR A 308 9.91 5.65 3.74
CA THR A 308 10.04 5.48 2.28
C THR A 308 9.01 4.53 1.69
N GLY A 309 8.72 3.42 2.39
CA GLY A 309 7.63 2.49 2.05
C GLY A 309 6.21 3.11 1.97
N TYR A 310 5.98 4.29 2.57
CA TYR A 310 4.69 5.01 2.47
C TYR A 310 4.59 5.91 1.23
N GLN A 311 5.73 6.25 0.62
CA GLN A 311 5.72 7.18 -0.51
C GLN A 311 5.06 6.54 -1.73
N ASN A 312 4.41 7.37 -2.54
CA ASN A 312 3.78 6.97 -3.79
C ASN A 312 3.95 8.09 -4.84
N PRO A 313 5.13 8.18 -5.48
CA PRO A 313 5.38 9.17 -6.52
C PRO A 313 4.43 9.04 -7.71
N LEU A 314 3.95 7.83 -8.02
CA LEU A 314 2.96 7.61 -9.07
C LEU A 314 1.64 8.31 -8.72
N ALA A 315 1.09 8.14 -7.52
CA ALA A 315 -0.11 8.84 -7.08
C ALA A 315 0.07 10.37 -7.11
N ALA A 316 1.23 10.87 -6.68
CA ALA A 316 1.53 12.30 -6.76
C ALA A 316 1.57 12.82 -8.20
N TRP A 317 2.12 12.04 -9.14
CA TRP A 317 2.10 12.35 -10.57
C TRP A 317 0.67 12.33 -11.14
N ILE A 318 -0.13 11.31 -10.82
CA ILE A 318 -1.53 11.19 -11.24
C ILE A 318 -2.32 12.44 -10.82
N LEU A 319 -2.28 12.77 -9.52
CA LEU A 319 -3.06 13.88 -8.94
C LEU A 319 -2.60 15.27 -9.40
N SER A 320 -1.38 15.38 -9.94
CA SER A 320 -0.83 16.64 -10.44
C SER A 320 -0.90 16.80 -11.96
N THR A 321 -1.09 15.72 -12.73
CA THR A 321 -0.99 15.75 -14.19
C THR A 321 -2.23 15.23 -14.91
N ASP A 322 -2.92 14.23 -14.37
CA ASP A 322 -4.07 13.63 -15.03
C ASP A 322 -5.34 14.47 -14.81
N LYS A 323 -6.12 14.67 -15.88
CA LYS A 323 -7.31 15.53 -15.84
C LYS A 323 -8.48 14.89 -15.09
N ALA A 324 -8.65 13.57 -15.18
CA ALA A 324 -9.73 12.85 -14.52
C ALA A 324 -9.48 12.71 -13.01
N PHE A 325 -8.20 12.68 -12.62
CA PHE A 325 -7.77 12.59 -11.22
C PHE A 325 -7.45 13.94 -10.59
N LYS A 326 -7.75 15.07 -11.27
CA LYS A 326 -7.44 16.40 -10.78
C LYS A 326 -8.27 16.76 -9.52
N PRO A 327 -7.65 16.97 -8.34
CA PRO A 327 -8.39 17.37 -7.15
C PRO A 327 -9.01 18.77 -7.30
N LYS A 328 -10.11 19.04 -6.58
CA LYS A 328 -10.85 20.31 -6.67
C LYS A 328 -10.23 21.44 -5.85
N GLY A 329 -9.44 21.12 -4.82
CA GLY A 329 -8.73 22.09 -3.99
C GLY A 329 -7.90 23.03 -4.84
N SER A 330 -8.05 24.34 -4.58
CA SER A 330 -7.46 25.39 -5.41
C SER A 330 -5.92 25.35 -5.47
N THR A 331 -5.28 24.71 -4.49
CA THR A 331 -3.82 24.57 -4.43
C THR A 331 -3.35 23.11 -4.57
N ALA A 332 -4.27 22.15 -4.61
CA ALA A 332 -3.97 20.72 -4.50
C ALA A 332 -3.02 20.20 -5.59
N VAL A 333 -3.24 20.60 -6.86
CA VAL A 333 -2.37 20.20 -7.97
C VAL A 333 -0.93 20.66 -7.77
N LYS A 334 -0.73 21.88 -7.26
CA LYS A 334 0.61 22.40 -6.98
C LYS A 334 1.27 21.66 -5.83
N ASP A 335 0.50 21.29 -4.80
CA ASP A 335 0.99 20.53 -3.66
C ASP A 335 1.44 19.13 -4.09
N TRP A 336 0.64 18.44 -4.89
CA TRP A 336 1.00 17.13 -5.44
C TRP A 336 2.18 17.18 -6.40
N SER A 337 2.29 18.22 -7.23
CA SER A 337 3.48 18.42 -8.06
C SER A 337 4.73 18.64 -7.21
N THR A 338 4.62 19.40 -6.11
CA THR A 338 5.73 19.60 -5.16
C THR A 338 6.07 18.30 -4.44
N SER A 339 5.04 17.53 -4.07
CA SER A 339 5.18 16.24 -3.41
C SER A 339 5.86 15.21 -4.30
N LEU A 340 5.55 15.16 -5.59
CA LEU A 340 6.23 14.29 -6.55
C LEU A 340 7.75 14.49 -6.53
N ASP A 341 8.20 15.74 -6.69
CA ASP A 341 9.64 16.05 -6.64
C ASP A 341 10.22 15.68 -5.27
N ARG A 342 9.56 16.08 -4.18
CA ARG A 342 10.03 15.85 -2.82
C ARG A 342 10.16 14.36 -2.48
N GLN A 343 9.22 13.52 -2.93
CA GLN A 343 9.27 12.08 -2.71
C GLN A 343 10.45 11.44 -3.47
N LEU A 344 10.67 11.81 -4.73
CA LEU A 344 11.83 11.28 -5.49
C LEU A 344 13.16 11.73 -4.89
N GLU A 345 13.23 12.96 -4.39
CA GLU A 345 14.38 13.47 -3.63
C GLU A 345 14.62 12.66 -2.35
N LEU A 346 13.57 12.27 -1.63
CA LEU A 346 13.68 11.42 -0.43
C LEU A 346 14.26 10.04 -0.79
N PHE A 347 13.73 9.40 -1.82
CA PHE A 347 14.26 8.11 -2.29
C PHE A 347 15.74 8.22 -2.67
N ARG A 348 16.12 9.28 -3.38
CA ARG A 348 17.52 9.48 -3.77
C ARG A 348 18.42 9.79 -2.58
N TRP A 349 17.93 10.53 -1.59
CA TRP A 349 18.66 10.83 -0.36
C TRP A 349 18.92 9.58 0.48
N LEU A 350 17.97 8.64 0.53
CA LEU A 350 18.03 7.44 1.36
C LEU A 350 18.59 6.21 0.63
N GLN A 351 18.97 6.34 -0.63
CA GLN A 351 19.52 5.22 -1.40
C GLN A 351 20.96 4.93 -0.97
N THR A 352 21.19 3.69 -0.54
CA THR A 352 22.51 3.17 -0.16
C THR A 352 23.41 2.94 -1.38
N PRO A 353 24.73 2.81 -1.20
CA PRO A 353 25.63 2.33 -2.26
C PRO A 353 25.27 0.93 -2.77
N GLU A 354 24.71 0.07 -1.93
CA GLU A 354 24.23 -1.25 -2.33
C GLU A 354 22.98 -1.18 -3.22
N GLY A 355 22.16 -0.13 -3.07
CA GLY A 355 20.99 0.15 -3.90
C GLY A 355 19.65 0.11 -3.16
N CYS A 356 19.59 -0.53 -1.99
CA CYS A 356 18.42 -0.53 -1.11
C CYS A 356 18.16 0.84 -0.46
N ILE A 357 16.93 1.08 -0.01
CA ILE A 357 16.45 2.39 0.44
C ILE A 357 16.26 2.41 1.96
N ALA A 358 16.90 3.35 2.66
CA ALA A 358 16.77 3.50 4.12
C ALA A 358 15.39 4.05 4.57
N GLY A 359 15.20 4.15 5.89
CA GLY A 359 13.90 4.32 6.54
C GLY A 359 13.16 5.59 6.16
N GLY A 360 13.62 6.75 6.64
CA GLY A 360 12.91 7.99 6.40
C GLY A 360 13.46 9.19 7.13
N ALA A 361 12.56 10.10 7.48
CA ALA A 361 12.89 11.29 8.24
C ALA A 361 11.74 11.77 9.12
N THR A 362 12.08 12.53 10.16
CA THR A 362 11.12 13.14 11.09
C THR A 362 11.39 14.62 11.33
N ASN A 363 10.32 15.41 11.40
CA ASN A 363 10.38 16.79 11.91
C ASN A 363 10.21 16.88 13.44
N SER A 364 9.89 15.76 14.10
CA SER A 364 9.70 15.68 15.56
C SER A 364 10.53 14.51 16.09
N TRP A 365 11.79 14.77 16.41
CA TRP A 365 12.68 13.75 16.98
C TRP A 365 12.06 13.19 18.26
N GLN A 366 11.99 11.85 18.37
CA GLN A 366 11.30 11.09 19.43
C GLN A 366 9.82 11.49 19.64
N GLY A 367 9.22 12.16 18.65
CA GLY A 367 7.82 12.57 18.67
C GLY A 367 7.46 13.66 19.70
N HIS A 368 8.46 14.31 20.31
CA HIS A 368 8.28 15.46 21.19
C HIS A 368 9.25 16.61 20.88
N TYR A 369 9.69 16.68 19.61
CA TYR A 369 10.62 17.69 19.09
C TYR A 369 11.93 17.75 19.89
N ALA A 370 12.48 16.59 20.27
CA ALA A 370 13.74 16.52 20.98
C ALA A 370 14.94 16.97 20.13
N GLN A 371 16.10 17.08 20.77
CA GLN A 371 17.36 17.30 20.09
C GLN A 371 17.91 15.93 19.63
N PRO A 372 18.10 15.70 18.33
CA PRO A 372 18.82 14.52 17.85
C PRO A 372 20.31 14.59 18.16
N ASP A 373 20.97 13.43 18.08
CA ASP A 373 22.42 13.34 18.14
C ASP A 373 23.08 14.16 17.01
N SER A 374 24.27 14.69 17.28
CA SER A 374 24.91 15.70 16.42
C SER A 374 25.37 15.19 15.05
N ASP A 375 25.44 13.87 14.87
CA ASP A 375 25.82 13.19 13.64
C ASP A 375 24.62 12.86 12.72
N ILE A 376 23.39 13.04 13.20
CA ILE A 376 22.18 12.85 12.38
C ILE A 376 22.09 13.94 11.31
N THR A 377 22.07 13.52 10.05
CA THR A 377 21.93 14.41 8.89
C THR A 377 20.48 14.76 8.59
N THR A 378 20.28 15.78 7.74
CA THR A 378 18.93 16.29 7.47
C THR A 378 18.51 16.26 6.00
N PHE A 379 17.19 16.17 5.83
CA PHE A 379 16.46 16.32 4.57
C PHE A 379 15.49 17.48 4.69
N TYR A 380 15.83 18.62 4.08
CA TYR A 380 15.09 19.88 4.28
C TYR A 380 14.96 20.27 5.76
N GLY A 381 15.95 19.92 6.58
CA GLY A 381 15.96 20.13 8.02
C GLY A 381 15.10 19.16 8.84
N MET A 382 14.50 18.13 8.22
CA MET A 382 13.97 16.98 8.96
C MET A 382 15.10 15.98 9.21
N PHE A 383 15.11 15.34 10.37
CA PHE A 383 16.19 14.47 10.81
C PHE A 383 16.06 13.07 10.23
N TYR A 384 17.17 12.49 9.76
CA TYR A 384 17.21 11.09 9.34
C TYR A 384 16.78 10.17 10.47
N ASP A 385 15.83 9.28 10.15
CA ASP A 385 15.38 8.22 11.03
C ASP A 385 15.46 6.90 10.27
N TRP A 386 16.28 5.99 10.76
CA TRP A 386 16.48 4.69 10.13
C TRP A 386 15.32 3.72 10.41
N GLN A 387 14.52 3.99 11.46
CA GLN A 387 13.37 3.19 11.89
C GLN A 387 12.14 4.07 12.20
N PRO A 388 11.62 4.86 11.24
CA PRO A 388 10.51 5.76 11.50
C PRO A 388 9.34 5.10 12.23
N VAL A 389 8.82 5.78 13.26
CA VAL A 389 7.57 5.50 13.99
C VAL A 389 7.60 4.33 14.97
N TYR A 390 8.07 3.15 14.59
CA TYR A 390 8.00 1.97 15.46
C TYR A 390 9.34 1.22 15.50
N HIS A 391 9.71 0.82 16.72
CA HIS A 391 11.04 0.28 17.05
C HIS A 391 10.98 -1.19 17.52
N ASP A 392 9.77 -1.78 17.67
CA ASP A 392 9.56 -3.17 18.10
C ASP A 392 8.57 -3.90 17.17
N PRO A 393 9.06 -4.56 16.09
CA PRO A 393 10.43 -4.47 15.57
C PRO A 393 10.70 -3.14 14.85
N PRO A 394 11.97 -2.79 14.54
CA PRO A 394 12.29 -1.59 13.77
C PRO A 394 11.63 -1.57 12.39
N SER A 395 11.02 -0.44 12.05
CA SER A 395 10.11 -0.33 10.90
C SER A 395 10.70 -0.60 9.53
N ASN A 396 11.97 -0.25 9.34
CA ASN A 396 12.63 -0.42 8.05
C ASN A 396 13.45 -1.71 7.96
N ASN A 397 13.33 -2.63 8.91
CA ASN A 397 13.99 -3.92 8.81
C ASN A 397 13.29 -4.85 7.81
N TRP A 398 11.98 -4.73 7.59
CA TRP A 398 11.24 -5.62 6.71
C TRP A 398 11.37 -5.20 5.24
N THR A 399 11.77 -6.14 4.37
CA THR A 399 12.00 -5.85 2.94
C THR A 399 10.72 -5.59 2.15
N GLY A 400 9.54 -5.90 2.69
CA GLY A 400 8.27 -5.50 2.07
C GLY A 400 8.16 -3.98 1.85
N MET A 401 8.79 -3.18 2.73
CA MET A 401 8.88 -1.72 2.53
C MET A 401 9.67 -1.33 1.28
N GLN A 402 10.68 -2.13 0.90
CA GLN A 402 11.39 -1.95 -0.37
C GLN A 402 10.44 -2.21 -1.55
N GLY A 403 9.75 -3.35 -1.54
CA GLY A 403 8.81 -3.74 -2.58
C GLY A 403 7.73 -2.70 -2.80
N TRP A 404 7.01 -2.31 -1.74
CA TRP A 404 5.90 -1.37 -1.82
C TRP A 404 6.33 0.01 -2.29
N GLY A 405 7.40 0.57 -1.72
CA GLY A 405 7.89 1.90 -2.11
C GLY A 405 8.43 1.92 -3.54
N MET A 406 9.29 0.95 -3.90
CA MET A 406 9.98 0.95 -5.19
C MET A 406 9.09 0.50 -6.35
N GLU A 407 8.08 -0.34 -6.13
CA GLU A 407 7.07 -0.65 -7.16
C GLU A 407 6.43 0.65 -7.69
N ARG A 408 6.10 1.58 -6.79
CA ARG A 408 5.48 2.87 -7.11
C ARG A 408 6.43 3.84 -7.83
N VAL A 409 7.72 3.80 -7.49
CA VAL A 409 8.75 4.58 -8.19
C VAL A 409 8.96 4.03 -9.61
N CYS A 410 9.03 2.70 -9.76
CA CYS A 410 9.33 2.09 -11.06
C CYS A 410 8.12 2.07 -11.99
N SER A 411 6.90 1.93 -11.46
CA SER A 411 5.66 2.17 -12.22
C SER A 411 5.56 3.62 -12.70
N LEU A 412 5.91 4.61 -11.88
CA LEU A 412 6.03 6.00 -12.33
C LEU A 412 7.03 6.12 -13.50
N TYR A 413 8.20 5.48 -13.40
CA TYR A 413 9.19 5.53 -14.48
C TYR A 413 8.64 4.92 -15.78
N TYR A 414 8.00 3.76 -15.68
CA TYR A 414 7.41 3.06 -16.82
C TYR A 414 6.36 3.94 -17.51
N VAL A 415 5.35 4.38 -16.74
CA VAL A 415 4.15 5.10 -17.25
C VAL A 415 4.50 6.50 -17.75
N SER A 416 5.34 7.25 -17.02
CA SER A 416 5.59 8.67 -17.33
C SER A 416 6.90 8.95 -18.07
N GLY A 417 7.87 8.01 -18.03
CA GLY A 417 9.24 8.26 -18.49
C GLY A 417 10.04 9.21 -17.58
N ASN A 418 9.64 9.39 -16.32
CA ASN A 418 10.35 10.26 -15.39
C ASN A 418 11.77 9.75 -15.08
N GLU A 419 12.78 10.42 -15.61
CA GLU A 419 14.18 9.99 -15.48
C GLU A 419 14.76 10.09 -14.05
N LYS A 420 14.19 10.94 -13.18
CA LYS A 420 14.58 10.92 -11.75
C LYS A 420 14.16 9.60 -11.11
N ALA A 421 12.94 9.13 -11.38
CA ALA A 421 12.47 7.82 -10.94
C ALA A 421 13.30 6.68 -11.56
N GLY A 422 13.58 6.76 -12.88
CA GLY A 422 14.42 5.80 -13.58
C GLY A 422 15.82 5.67 -12.97
N LYS A 423 16.44 6.79 -12.55
CA LYS A 423 17.73 6.77 -11.85
C LYS A 423 17.68 5.96 -10.54
N VAL A 424 16.67 6.20 -9.70
CA VAL A 424 16.52 5.48 -8.42
C VAL A 424 16.29 3.98 -8.69
N CYS A 425 15.39 3.64 -9.61
CA CYS A 425 15.08 2.25 -9.95
C CYS A 425 16.29 1.49 -10.53
N ARG A 426 17.10 2.12 -11.40
CA ARG A 426 18.30 1.47 -11.99
C ARG A 426 19.38 1.11 -10.98
N ASP A 427 19.46 1.82 -9.85
CA ASP A 427 20.39 1.47 -8.78
C ASP A 427 19.77 0.39 -7.88
N TRP A 428 18.49 0.50 -7.55
CA TRP A 428 17.77 -0.50 -6.75
C TRP A 428 17.65 -1.87 -7.43
N VAL A 429 17.46 -1.92 -8.75
CA VAL A 429 17.28 -3.17 -9.48
C VAL A 429 18.52 -4.07 -9.45
N LYS A 430 19.71 -3.47 -9.37
CA LYS A 430 20.98 -4.22 -9.22
C LYS A 430 20.98 -4.99 -7.90
N TRP A 431 20.59 -4.31 -6.82
CA TRP A 431 20.44 -4.92 -5.50
C TRP A 431 19.41 -6.06 -5.49
N VAL A 432 18.26 -5.88 -6.14
CA VAL A 432 17.22 -6.92 -6.24
C VAL A 432 17.75 -8.18 -6.93
N LYS A 433 18.45 -8.03 -8.05
CA LYS A 433 19.05 -9.15 -8.79
C LYS A 433 20.12 -9.88 -7.97
N GLU A 434 20.89 -9.17 -7.15
CA GLU A 434 21.89 -9.77 -6.26
C GLU A 434 21.28 -10.47 -5.04
N THR A 435 20.10 -10.04 -4.61
CA THR A 435 19.46 -10.52 -3.39
C THR A 435 18.33 -11.53 -3.61
N THR A 436 17.93 -11.77 -4.85
CA THR A 436 16.88 -12.73 -5.21
C THR A 436 17.47 -13.90 -5.99
N GLN A 437 17.13 -15.12 -5.59
CA GLN A 437 17.61 -16.34 -6.24
C GLN A 437 16.45 -17.30 -6.47
N VAL A 438 16.42 -17.90 -7.65
CA VAL A 438 15.51 -19.00 -7.99
C VAL A 438 16.34 -20.23 -8.29
N SER A 439 16.05 -21.34 -7.63
CA SER A 439 16.73 -22.61 -7.85
C SER A 439 15.82 -23.78 -7.55
N ASN A 440 15.78 -24.79 -8.43
CA ASN A 440 14.97 -26.01 -8.27
C ASN A 440 13.48 -25.75 -7.99
N GLY A 441 12.90 -24.69 -8.56
CA GLY A 441 11.49 -24.33 -8.34
C GLY A 441 11.23 -23.58 -7.03
N GLU A 442 12.27 -23.26 -6.25
CA GLU A 442 12.16 -22.47 -5.03
C GLU A 442 12.75 -21.07 -5.24
N VAL A 443 12.13 -20.08 -4.59
CA VAL A 443 12.64 -18.71 -4.53
C VAL A 443 13.12 -18.39 -3.12
N ILE A 444 14.32 -17.82 -3.02
CA ILE A 444 14.89 -17.29 -1.77
C ILE A 444 15.25 -15.83 -2.02
N HIS A 445 14.78 -14.95 -1.14
CA HIS A 445 15.04 -13.52 -1.22
C HIS A 445 15.41 -12.94 0.14
N ALA A 446 15.85 -11.68 0.16
CA ALA A 446 16.09 -10.96 1.40
C ALA A 446 14.76 -10.65 2.09
N THR A 447 14.56 -11.10 3.33
CA THR A 447 13.34 -10.82 4.11
C THR A 447 13.55 -9.71 5.13
N ASN A 448 14.79 -9.57 5.62
CA ASN A 448 15.15 -8.55 6.59
C ASN A 448 16.47 -7.86 6.27
N LEU A 449 16.55 -6.59 6.67
CA LEU A 449 17.73 -5.73 6.59
C LEU A 449 18.18 -5.29 7.98
N SER A 450 19.46 -4.98 8.10
CA SER A 450 20.05 -4.20 9.20
C SER A 450 20.69 -2.95 8.63
N TRP A 451 20.61 -1.84 9.36
CA TRP A 451 21.02 -0.52 8.90
C TRP A 451 22.18 0.02 9.72
N GLU A 452 23.15 0.66 9.04
CA GLU A 452 24.24 1.36 9.69
C GLU A 452 24.57 2.69 9.00
N GLY A 453 25.03 3.65 9.80
CA GLY A 453 25.46 4.97 9.36
C GLY A 453 24.33 5.93 9.00
N ASN A 454 24.69 7.01 8.31
CA ASN A 454 23.81 8.13 7.97
C ASN A 454 23.92 8.46 6.47
N PRO A 455 22.84 8.92 5.81
CA PRO A 455 22.94 9.52 4.49
C PRO A 455 23.75 10.83 4.54
N ASP A 456 24.27 11.27 3.40
CA ASP A 456 24.87 12.61 3.26
C ASP A 456 23.81 13.69 3.56
N GLU A 457 24.22 14.87 4.03
CA GLU A 457 23.32 16.04 4.13
C GLU A 457 22.65 16.33 2.78
N TRP A 458 21.33 16.53 2.78
CA TRP A 458 20.61 16.70 1.52
C TRP A 458 20.80 18.09 0.91
N SER A 459 21.01 18.10 -0.41
CA SER A 459 20.79 19.27 -1.26
C SER A 459 20.07 18.83 -2.53
N SER A 460 19.17 19.65 -3.07
CA SER A 460 18.46 19.29 -4.31
C SER A 460 19.37 19.29 -5.54
N SER A 461 20.46 20.07 -5.53
CA SER A 461 21.52 20.06 -6.58
C SER A 461 22.24 18.71 -6.71
N ASP A 462 21.99 17.85 -5.75
CA ASP A 462 22.84 16.75 -5.36
C ASP A 462 22.18 15.40 -5.73
N PHE A 463 20.97 15.47 -6.31
CA PHE A 463 20.21 14.34 -6.84
C PHE A 463 21.03 13.47 -7.79
N ASP A 464 21.75 14.10 -8.72
CA ASP A 464 22.52 13.40 -9.74
C ASP A 464 23.93 12.99 -9.34
N LYS A 465 24.38 13.37 -8.14
CA LYS A 465 25.72 13.06 -7.63
C LYS A 465 25.94 11.54 -7.61
N SER A 466 27.10 11.11 -8.10
CA SER A 466 27.58 9.73 -8.01
C SER A 466 28.23 9.47 -6.65
N ASN A 467 28.25 8.21 -6.21
CA ASN A 467 28.88 7.76 -4.96
C ASN A 467 28.42 8.57 -3.73
N ARG A 468 27.12 8.90 -3.66
CA ARG A 468 26.50 9.47 -2.46
C ARG A 468 26.42 8.43 -1.35
N ASN A 469 26.24 8.92 -0.13
CA ASN A 469 25.86 8.11 1.02
C ASN A 469 26.85 6.98 1.28
N ALA A 470 28.15 7.25 1.10
CA ALA A 470 29.20 6.25 1.25
C ALA A 470 29.31 5.66 2.67
N SER A 471 28.67 6.30 3.66
CA SER A 471 28.57 5.85 5.04
C SER A 471 27.25 5.14 5.37
N LEU A 472 26.26 5.13 4.49
CA LEU A 472 24.95 4.54 4.76
C LEU A 472 24.89 3.14 4.13
N HIS A 473 24.68 2.11 4.93
CA HIS A 473 24.61 0.74 4.44
C HIS A 473 23.34 0.02 4.91
N GLY A 474 22.77 -0.75 4.00
CA GLY A 474 21.72 -1.73 4.28
C GLY A 474 22.24 -3.13 4.00
N THR A 475 22.33 -3.97 5.04
CA THR A 475 22.84 -5.35 4.93
C THR A 475 21.70 -6.34 5.07
N VAL A 476 21.66 -7.36 4.21
CA VAL A 476 20.70 -8.47 4.34
C VAL A 476 20.99 -9.25 5.62
N SER A 477 20.10 -9.12 6.61
CA SER A 477 20.22 -9.76 7.92
C SER A 477 19.49 -11.10 7.99
N SER A 478 18.50 -11.31 7.11
CA SER A 478 17.82 -12.61 6.94
C SER A 478 17.43 -12.86 5.49
N ARG A 479 17.41 -14.13 5.10
CA ARG A 479 16.94 -14.64 3.81
C ARG A 479 15.92 -15.73 4.05
N GLY A 480 14.90 -15.78 3.19
CA GLY A 480 13.83 -16.76 3.30
C GLY A 480 12.79 -16.55 2.23
N LEU A 481 11.55 -16.90 2.58
CA LEU A 481 10.40 -16.79 1.71
C LEU A 481 9.30 -15.98 2.40
N ASP A 482 8.91 -14.90 1.73
CA ASP A 482 7.73 -14.10 2.02
C ASP A 482 7.11 -13.82 0.66
N LEU A 483 6.04 -14.54 0.33
CA LEU A 483 5.44 -14.58 -1.00
C LEU A 483 4.86 -13.22 -1.41
N GLY A 484 4.22 -12.51 -0.49
CA GLY A 484 3.65 -11.19 -0.76
C GLY A 484 4.74 -10.14 -0.99
N SER A 485 5.78 -10.14 -0.15
CA SER A 485 6.89 -9.20 -0.30
C SER A 485 7.67 -9.41 -1.60
N ILE A 486 7.99 -10.67 -1.95
CA ILE A 486 8.73 -10.94 -3.19
C ILE A 486 7.89 -10.63 -4.43
N ALA A 487 6.59 -10.92 -4.43
CA ALA A 487 5.72 -10.52 -5.54
C ALA A 487 5.70 -9.00 -5.75
N SER A 488 5.73 -8.22 -4.67
CA SER A 488 5.81 -6.76 -4.76
C SER A 488 7.15 -6.26 -5.29
N ILE A 489 8.25 -6.82 -4.80
CA ILE A 489 9.61 -6.53 -5.30
C ILE A 489 9.71 -6.85 -6.80
N ILE A 490 9.17 -7.98 -7.23
CA ILE A 490 9.22 -8.43 -8.62
C ILE A 490 8.33 -7.59 -9.54
N LYS A 491 7.21 -7.02 -9.06
CA LYS A 491 6.49 -5.99 -9.84
C LYS A 491 7.34 -4.74 -10.07
N GLY A 492 8.08 -4.30 -9.05
CA GLY A 492 9.04 -3.20 -9.20
C GLY A 492 10.09 -3.49 -10.27
N LEU A 493 10.69 -4.69 -10.23
CA LEU A 493 11.61 -5.20 -11.24
C LEU A 493 10.96 -5.27 -12.63
N LEU A 494 9.74 -5.81 -12.73
CA LEU A 494 8.97 -5.91 -13.98
C LEU A 494 8.82 -4.55 -14.66
N TRP A 495 8.38 -3.52 -13.93
CA TRP A 495 8.16 -2.19 -14.50
C TRP A 495 9.44 -1.59 -15.10
N ILE A 496 10.56 -1.64 -14.36
CA ILE A 496 11.82 -1.12 -14.88
C ILE A 496 12.38 -1.98 -16.00
N SER A 497 12.31 -3.30 -15.89
CA SER A 497 12.89 -4.18 -16.91
C SER A 497 12.14 -4.10 -18.23
N MET A 498 10.81 -3.91 -18.22
CA MET A 498 10.05 -3.59 -19.44
C MET A 498 10.46 -2.23 -20.02
N LYS A 499 10.71 -1.22 -19.17
CA LYS A 499 11.07 0.13 -19.61
C LYS A 499 12.45 0.19 -20.26
N ASP A 500 13.43 -0.48 -19.66
CA ASP A 500 14.83 -0.47 -20.07
C ASP A 500 15.20 -1.64 -21.00
N ASN A 501 14.24 -2.50 -21.34
CA ASN A 501 14.43 -3.73 -22.13
C ASN A 501 15.50 -4.67 -21.52
N ASP A 502 15.47 -4.82 -20.20
CA ASP A 502 16.43 -5.61 -19.42
C ASP A 502 16.04 -7.09 -19.39
N GLN A 503 16.63 -7.86 -20.30
CA GLN A 503 16.35 -9.29 -20.52
C GLN A 503 16.57 -10.15 -19.28
N GLU A 504 17.63 -9.87 -18.50
CA GLU A 504 17.91 -10.61 -17.27
C GLU A 504 16.82 -10.36 -16.21
N GLY A 505 16.39 -9.11 -16.08
CA GLY A 505 15.32 -8.74 -15.15
C GLY A 505 13.97 -9.34 -15.54
N LEU A 506 13.60 -9.27 -16.83
CA LEU A 506 12.37 -9.91 -17.33
C LEU A 506 12.38 -11.43 -17.11
N LYS A 507 13.52 -12.09 -17.32
CA LYS A 507 13.67 -13.51 -17.04
C LYS A 507 13.51 -13.80 -15.54
N LEU A 508 14.16 -13.04 -14.66
CA LEU A 508 14.04 -13.22 -13.22
C LEU A 508 12.59 -13.01 -12.73
N VAL A 509 11.85 -12.06 -13.32
CA VAL A 509 10.42 -11.87 -13.02
C VAL A 509 9.64 -13.16 -13.28
N VAL A 510 9.77 -13.73 -14.47
CA VAL A 510 9.06 -14.97 -14.85
C VAL A 510 9.51 -16.14 -13.99
N ASP A 511 10.83 -16.34 -13.83
CA ASP A 511 11.39 -17.43 -13.04
C ASP A 511 10.90 -17.40 -11.56
N VAL A 512 10.77 -16.21 -10.96
CA VAL A 512 10.23 -16.07 -9.58
C VAL A 512 8.74 -16.39 -9.53
N MET A 513 7.95 -15.85 -10.46
CA MET A 513 6.50 -16.09 -10.45
C MET A 513 6.18 -17.57 -10.74
N ASP A 514 6.95 -18.23 -11.61
CA ASP A 514 6.85 -19.68 -11.84
C ASP A 514 7.22 -20.47 -10.57
N ALA A 515 8.23 -20.03 -9.81
CA ALA A 515 8.57 -20.66 -8.54
C ALA A 515 7.46 -20.50 -7.48
N ILE A 516 6.75 -19.38 -7.47
CA ILE A 516 5.61 -19.13 -6.57
C ILE A 516 4.46 -20.13 -6.81
N GLU A 517 4.29 -20.64 -8.04
CA GLU A 517 3.26 -21.65 -8.33
C GLU A 517 3.42 -22.95 -7.51
N ASN A 518 4.63 -23.26 -7.03
CA ASN A 518 4.86 -24.42 -6.16
C ASN A 518 4.28 -24.26 -4.74
N TYR A 519 3.80 -23.07 -4.37
CA TYR A 519 3.23 -22.75 -3.06
C TYR A 519 1.70 -22.67 -3.07
N LYS A 520 1.07 -23.08 -4.17
CA LYS A 520 -0.37 -23.04 -4.34
C LYS A 520 -1.09 -24.12 -3.54
N ASP A 521 -2.22 -23.77 -2.94
CA ASP A 521 -3.19 -24.67 -2.35
C ASP A 521 -4.63 -24.26 -2.73
N ASP A 522 -5.62 -24.84 -2.04
CA ASP A 522 -7.05 -24.63 -2.36
C ASP A 522 -7.53 -23.20 -2.09
N LEU A 523 -6.84 -22.45 -1.22
CA LEU A 523 -7.23 -21.09 -0.84
C LEU A 523 -6.45 -20.03 -1.63
N GLY A 524 -5.23 -20.34 -2.09
CA GLY A 524 -4.40 -19.42 -2.85
C GLY A 524 -2.94 -19.87 -2.86
N TYR A 525 -2.05 -18.98 -2.42
CA TYR A 525 -0.62 -19.25 -2.30
C TYR A 525 -0.16 -19.05 -0.86
N ALA A 526 0.42 -20.08 -0.23
CA ALA A 526 0.94 -19.96 1.11
C ALA A 526 2.20 -20.81 1.30
N ALA A 527 3.11 -20.29 2.13
CA ALA A 527 4.25 -21.02 2.63
C ALA A 527 4.05 -21.30 4.13
N GLU A 528 4.71 -22.34 4.65
CA GLU A 528 4.74 -22.56 6.10
C GLU A 528 5.59 -21.49 6.78
N GLU A 529 5.00 -20.81 7.75
CA GLU A 529 5.62 -19.76 8.54
C GLU A 529 5.61 -20.16 10.02
N ALA A 530 6.80 -20.37 10.60
CA ALA A 530 6.93 -20.56 12.04
C ALA A 530 6.79 -19.21 12.76
N ARG A 531 5.92 -19.15 13.77
CA ARG A 531 5.62 -17.92 14.51
C ARG A 531 6.25 -17.94 15.89
N GLU A 532 7.58 -17.82 15.93
CA GLU A 532 8.34 -17.71 17.19
C GLU A 532 7.87 -16.53 18.04
N ASP A 533 7.43 -15.45 17.39
CA ASP A 533 6.89 -14.26 18.03
C ASP A 533 5.58 -14.52 18.78
N TYR A 534 4.90 -15.65 18.58
CA TYR A 534 3.67 -16.01 19.30
C TYR A 534 3.92 -16.38 20.76
N SER A 535 5.17 -16.45 21.21
CA SER A 535 5.50 -16.45 22.64
C SER A 535 4.95 -15.19 23.32
N LYS A 536 4.84 -14.08 22.58
CA LYS A 536 4.34 -12.78 23.06
C LYS A 536 2.84 -12.77 23.37
N PHE A 537 2.08 -13.83 23.05
CA PHE A 537 0.72 -13.99 23.58
C PHE A 537 0.71 -14.01 25.13
N GLY A 538 1.80 -14.49 25.74
CA GLY A 538 2.00 -14.50 27.18
C GLY A 538 2.63 -13.24 27.77
N ASP A 539 2.98 -12.24 26.94
CA ASP A 539 3.67 -11.03 27.41
C ASP A 539 2.68 -10.03 28.02
N GLU A 540 3.17 -9.26 29.00
CA GLU A 540 2.38 -8.20 29.66
C GLU A 540 2.04 -7.07 28.69
N VAL A 541 0.77 -6.67 28.69
CA VAL A 541 0.30 -5.42 28.10
C VAL A 541 0.35 -4.35 29.18
N TYR A 542 1.18 -3.32 28.99
CA TYR A 542 1.29 -2.25 29.98
C TYR A 542 -0.08 -1.60 30.23
N ILE A 543 -0.50 -1.58 31.48
CA ILE A 543 -1.68 -0.86 31.97
C ILE A 543 -1.25 -0.12 33.24
N PRO A 544 -1.44 1.21 33.35
CA PRO A 544 -0.96 1.99 34.50
C PRO A 544 -1.43 1.41 35.84
N SER A 545 -0.56 1.43 36.83
CA SER A 545 -0.89 0.96 38.17
C SER A 545 -2.07 1.73 38.76
N GLY A 546 -3.06 1.00 39.29
CA GLY A 546 -4.31 1.58 39.81
C GLY A 546 -5.38 1.85 38.75
N TRP A 547 -5.06 1.83 37.45
CA TRP A 547 -6.06 1.86 36.40
C TRP A 547 -6.74 0.49 36.30
N THR A 548 -8.08 0.49 36.24
CA THR A 548 -8.87 -0.72 36.06
C THR A 548 -10.04 -0.48 35.13
N GLY A 549 -10.31 -1.42 34.24
CA GLY A 549 -11.42 -1.35 33.29
C GLY A 549 -11.93 -2.72 32.86
N LYS A 550 -12.91 -2.72 31.95
CA LYS A 550 -13.46 -3.94 31.35
C LYS A 550 -13.73 -3.73 29.86
N ASN A 551 -13.19 -4.59 29.00
CA ASN A 551 -13.45 -4.50 27.56
C ASN A 551 -14.79 -5.14 27.16
N ALA A 552 -15.12 -5.11 25.87
CA ALA A 552 -16.39 -5.61 25.35
C ALA A 552 -16.50 -7.15 25.32
N GLN A 553 -15.38 -7.88 25.37
CA GLN A 553 -15.36 -9.32 25.60
C GLN A 553 -15.59 -9.70 27.08
N GLY A 554 -15.58 -8.70 27.98
CA GLY A 554 -15.73 -8.88 29.40
C GLY A 554 -14.44 -9.23 30.15
N ALA A 555 -13.28 -9.08 29.52
CA ALA A 555 -11.98 -9.20 30.17
C ALA A 555 -11.76 -8.02 31.12
N ASN A 556 -11.24 -8.31 32.32
CA ASN A 556 -10.77 -7.26 33.21
C ASN A 556 -9.43 -6.73 32.66
N LEU A 557 -9.27 -5.42 32.70
CA LEU A 557 -8.08 -4.73 32.27
C LEU A 557 -7.42 -4.09 33.50
N ARG A 558 -6.19 -4.48 33.83
CA ARG A 558 -5.39 -4.00 34.97
C ARG A 558 -3.91 -4.33 34.74
N SER A 559 -3.04 -3.68 35.51
CA SER A 559 -1.60 -4.02 35.54
C SER A 559 -1.36 -5.52 35.76
N GLY A 560 -0.37 -6.08 35.07
CA GLY A 560 -0.05 -7.51 35.05
C GLY A 560 -0.88 -8.36 34.08
N ASN A 561 -1.83 -7.78 33.33
CA ASN A 561 -2.53 -8.53 32.30
C ASN A 561 -1.65 -8.76 31.07
N THR A 562 -1.75 -9.95 30.50
CA THR A 562 -1.05 -10.32 29.26
C THR A 562 -1.87 -9.99 28.00
N PHE A 563 -1.25 -10.13 26.83
CA PHE A 563 -1.94 -10.00 25.54
C PHE A 563 -3.17 -10.92 25.45
N ILE A 564 -3.03 -12.19 25.86
CA ILE A 564 -4.13 -13.15 25.86
C ILE A 564 -5.19 -12.86 26.94
N ASP A 565 -4.80 -12.30 28.10
CA ASP A 565 -5.75 -11.99 29.18
C ASP A 565 -6.81 -10.97 28.75
N ILE A 566 -6.40 -9.98 27.94
CA ILE A 566 -7.30 -8.93 27.45
C ILE A 566 -8.00 -9.33 26.15
N ARG A 567 -7.69 -10.50 25.57
CA ARG A 567 -8.30 -11.05 24.36
C ARG A 567 -8.76 -12.51 24.55
N PRO A 568 -9.57 -12.81 25.58
CA PRO A 568 -9.86 -14.19 25.97
C PRO A 568 -10.59 -15.02 24.90
N LYS A 569 -11.25 -14.38 23.92
CA LYS A 569 -11.88 -15.09 22.81
C LYS A 569 -10.89 -15.83 21.91
N TYR A 570 -9.60 -15.49 21.91
CA TYR A 570 -8.59 -16.28 21.20
C TYR A 570 -8.57 -17.73 21.64
N LYS A 571 -8.92 -18.03 22.90
CA LYS A 571 -9.01 -19.42 23.40
C LYS A 571 -10.12 -20.26 22.76
N GLN A 572 -10.96 -19.64 21.91
CA GLN A 572 -12.01 -20.30 21.15
C GLN A 572 -11.61 -20.51 19.69
N ASP A 573 -10.47 -19.96 19.28
CA ASP A 573 -9.92 -20.11 17.95
C ASP A 573 -9.52 -21.58 17.69
N PRO A 574 -9.85 -22.15 16.51
CA PRO A 574 -9.46 -23.52 16.17
C PRO A 574 -7.96 -23.81 16.33
N ASP A 575 -7.11 -22.81 16.11
CA ASP A 575 -5.66 -22.96 16.15
C ASP A 575 -5.03 -22.59 17.51
N TRP A 576 -5.83 -22.17 18.49
CA TRP A 576 -5.33 -21.79 19.82
C TRP A 576 -4.51 -22.89 20.48
N GLY A 577 -4.87 -24.16 20.28
CA GLY A 577 -4.15 -25.29 20.87
C GLY A 577 -2.65 -25.29 20.53
N GLN A 578 -2.28 -24.85 19.31
CA GLN A 578 -0.88 -24.76 18.90
C GLN A 578 -0.12 -23.68 19.69
N VAL A 579 -0.75 -22.53 19.91
CA VAL A 579 -0.18 -21.42 20.68
C VAL A 579 -0.10 -21.78 22.16
N GLU A 580 -1.15 -22.39 22.71
CA GLU A 580 -1.17 -22.84 24.11
C GLU A 580 -0.05 -23.85 24.39
N ASP A 581 0.17 -24.81 23.49
CA ASP A 581 1.28 -25.76 23.59
C ASP A 581 2.64 -25.04 23.56
N PHE A 582 2.81 -24.04 22.70
CA PHE A 582 4.04 -23.23 22.64
C PHE A 582 4.29 -22.45 23.94
N LEU A 583 3.25 -21.79 24.48
CA LEU A 583 3.34 -21.07 25.75
C LEU A 583 3.65 -22.01 26.94
N ASN A 584 3.33 -23.29 26.82
CA ASN A 584 3.64 -24.33 27.81
C ASN A 584 5.02 -25.00 27.58
N GLY A 585 5.88 -24.43 26.72
CA GLY A 585 7.24 -24.91 26.47
C GLY A 585 7.37 -25.87 25.28
N GLY A 586 6.35 -25.95 24.43
CA GLY A 586 6.39 -26.64 23.14
C GLY A 586 7.23 -25.92 22.08
N ASN A 587 7.14 -26.38 20.84
CA ASN A 587 7.79 -25.73 19.69
C ASN A 587 6.93 -24.54 19.19
N PRO A 588 7.54 -23.56 18.48
CA PRO A 588 6.79 -22.49 17.83
C PRO A 588 5.67 -23.05 16.92
N PRO A 589 4.46 -22.45 16.96
CA PRO A 589 3.37 -22.86 16.08
C PRO A 589 3.70 -22.48 14.63
N THR A 590 3.18 -23.23 13.67
CA THR A 590 3.45 -23.05 12.24
C THR A 590 2.13 -22.92 11.49
N PHE A 591 2.07 -21.94 10.58
CA PHE A 591 0.84 -21.59 9.87
C PHE A 591 1.09 -21.44 8.38
N ARG A 592 0.02 -21.57 7.59
CA ARG A 592 0.00 -21.21 6.16
C ARG A 592 -1.00 -20.08 6.00
N TYR A 593 -0.51 -18.84 5.91
CA TYR A 593 -1.37 -17.67 5.92
C TYR A 593 -1.77 -17.19 4.52
N HIS A 594 -3.07 -16.98 4.34
CA HIS A 594 -3.67 -16.42 3.13
C HIS A 594 -4.04 -14.95 3.35
N ARG A 595 -3.00 -14.14 3.56
CA ARG A 595 -3.16 -12.68 3.68
C ARG A 595 -3.73 -12.11 2.40
N PHE A 596 -4.83 -11.37 2.48
CA PHE A 596 -5.52 -10.80 1.32
C PHE A 596 -4.58 -9.95 0.45
N TRP A 597 -3.76 -9.12 1.08
CA TRP A 597 -2.78 -8.29 0.38
C TRP A 597 -1.72 -9.14 -0.33
N GLY A 598 -1.21 -10.20 0.32
CA GLY A 598 -0.19 -11.09 -0.23
C GLY A 598 -0.71 -11.86 -1.45
N GLN A 599 -1.94 -12.38 -1.37
CA GLN A 599 -2.59 -12.99 -2.52
C GLN A 599 -2.78 -12.00 -3.67
N THR A 600 -3.22 -10.77 -3.34
CA THR A 600 -3.42 -9.73 -4.34
C THR A 600 -2.11 -9.33 -5.02
N GLU A 601 -1.03 -9.20 -4.27
CA GLU A 601 0.31 -8.93 -4.79
C GLU A 601 0.71 -9.94 -5.88
N ILE A 602 0.55 -11.24 -5.58
CA ILE A 602 0.82 -12.35 -6.52
C ILE A 602 -0.10 -12.29 -7.74
N MET A 603 -1.40 -12.13 -7.53
CA MET A 603 -2.39 -12.08 -8.61
C MET A 603 -2.18 -10.89 -9.54
N VAL A 604 -1.82 -9.72 -8.99
CA VAL A 604 -1.54 -8.54 -9.80
C VAL A 604 -0.21 -8.70 -10.54
N ALA A 605 0.83 -9.28 -9.93
CA ALA A 605 2.06 -9.59 -10.65
C ALA A 605 1.80 -10.51 -11.86
N ASN A 606 1.09 -11.62 -11.66
CA ASN A 606 0.68 -12.52 -12.73
C ASN A 606 -0.22 -11.83 -13.78
N GLY A 607 -1.14 -11.00 -13.33
CA GLY A 607 -2.01 -10.23 -14.22
C GLY A 607 -1.24 -9.24 -15.08
N LEU A 608 -0.27 -8.52 -14.53
CA LEU A 608 0.59 -7.61 -15.30
C LEU A 608 1.44 -8.38 -16.31
N ILE A 609 2.02 -9.52 -15.92
CA ILE A 609 2.75 -10.42 -16.84
C ILE A 609 1.88 -10.81 -18.03
N ALA A 610 0.62 -11.17 -17.79
CA ALA A 610 -0.33 -11.54 -18.83
C ALA A 610 -0.80 -10.35 -19.68
N ILE A 611 -1.12 -9.21 -19.06
CA ILE A 611 -1.61 -7.99 -19.75
C ILE A 611 -0.56 -7.48 -20.74
N TYR A 612 0.72 -7.49 -20.34
CA TYR A 612 1.81 -6.99 -21.16
C TYR A 612 2.50 -8.07 -22.00
N ASP A 613 2.07 -9.34 -21.92
CA ASP A 613 2.70 -10.47 -22.62
C ASP A 613 4.23 -10.52 -22.40
N VAL A 614 4.65 -10.37 -21.14
CA VAL A 614 6.06 -10.30 -20.74
C VAL A 614 6.93 -11.44 -21.32
N PRO A 615 6.45 -12.70 -21.37
CA PRO A 615 7.27 -13.77 -21.95
C PRO A 615 7.67 -13.54 -23.42
N SER A 616 6.85 -12.85 -24.22
CA SER A 616 7.20 -12.55 -25.61
C SER A 616 8.28 -11.46 -25.75
N MET A 617 8.57 -10.75 -24.67
CA MET A 617 9.66 -9.76 -24.60
C MET A 617 11.02 -10.40 -24.27
N ILE A 618 11.07 -11.69 -23.94
CA ILE A 618 12.29 -12.39 -23.53
C ILE A 618 12.90 -13.13 -24.72
N ASP A 619 14.14 -12.77 -25.08
CA ASP A 619 14.89 -13.36 -26.17
C ASP A 619 15.14 -14.86 -25.92
N GLY A 620 14.71 -15.70 -26.85
CA GLY A 620 14.89 -17.15 -26.77
C GLY A 620 14.02 -17.84 -25.73
N TYR A 621 13.03 -17.15 -25.16
CA TYR A 621 12.04 -17.78 -24.30
C TYR A 621 11.27 -18.84 -25.08
N THR A 622 11.34 -20.08 -24.58
CA THR A 622 10.52 -21.18 -25.06
C THR A 622 9.51 -21.48 -23.96
N PRO A 623 8.22 -21.19 -24.19
CA PRO A 623 7.17 -21.55 -23.24
C PRO A 623 7.24 -23.05 -22.96
N ASP A 624 7.00 -23.45 -21.71
CA ASP A 624 6.81 -24.86 -21.42
C ASP A 624 5.62 -25.37 -22.26
N PRO A 625 5.80 -26.42 -23.10
CA PRO A 625 4.73 -26.96 -23.94
C PRO A 625 3.52 -27.50 -23.16
N ASP A 626 3.63 -27.66 -21.84
CA ASP A 626 2.51 -28.02 -20.96
C ASP A 626 1.67 -26.83 -20.46
N VAL A 627 2.09 -25.57 -20.71
CA VAL A 627 1.39 -24.35 -20.30
C VAL A 627 0.28 -23.98 -21.28
N ARG A 628 -0.88 -23.51 -20.77
CA ARG A 628 -2.04 -23.04 -21.56
C ARG A 628 -1.98 -21.54 -21.86
N THR A 629 -2.39 -21.14 -23.05
CA THR A 629 -2.56 -19.74 -23.46
C THR A 629 -3.70 -19.06 -22.69
N SER A 630 -3.73 -17.73 -22.74
CA SER A 630 -4.89 -16.94 -22.31
C SER A 630 -5.76 -16.60 -23.50
N CYS A 631 -7.05 -16.97 -23.45
CA CYS A 631 -8.00 -16.79 -24.55
C CYS A 631 -9.21 -15.94 -24.20
N PRO A 632 -9.81 -15.25 -25.20
CA PRO A 632 -10.89 -14.29 -24.96
C PRO A 632 -12.03 -14.87 -24.11
N ALA A 633 -12.59 -14.03 -23.24
CA ALA A 633 -13.70 -14.42 -22.36
C ALA A 633 -14.96 -14.88 -23.13
N SER A 634 -15.12 -14.49 -24.39
CA SER A 634 -16.13 -15.01 -25.32
C SER A 634 -15.98 -16.52 -25.56
N ILE A 635 -14.76 -17.05 -25.60
CA ILE A 635 -14.49 -18.49 -25.75
C ILE A 635 -14.70 -19.22 -24.41
N THR A 636 -14.11 -18.71 -23.32
CA THR A 636 -14.17 -19.40 -22.02
C THR A 636 -15.58 -19.42 -21.42
N ARG A 637 -16.41 -18.40 -21.67
CA ARG A 637 -17.84 -18.38 -21.25
C ARG A 637 -18.68 -19.45 -21.95
N GLN A 638 -18.24 -19.97 -23.09
CA GLN A 638 -18.92 -21.05 -23.80
C GLN A 638 -18.53 -22.45 -23.27
N GLY A 639 -17.64 -22.51 -22.28
CA GLY A 639 -17.20 -23.77 -21.64
C GLY A 639 -15.94 -24.39 -22.26
N TYR A 640 -15.31 -23.72 -23.23
CA TYR A 640 -14.08 -24.19 -23.85
C TYR A 640 -12.84 -23.75 -23.09
N LYS A 641 -11.83 -24.63 -23.04
CA LYS A 641 -10.53 -24.33 -22.44
C LYS A 641 -9.69 -23.51 -23.42
N CYS A 642 -8.70 -22.77 -22.93
CA CYS A 642 -7.66 -22.25 -23.80
C CYS A 642 -6.67 -23.36 -24.19
N CYS A 643 -6.16 -23.30 -25.41
CA CYS A 643 -5.17 -24.25 -25.91
C CYS A 643 -3.84 -24.08 -25.19
N ARG A 644 -2.93 -25.05 -25.30
CA ARG A 644 -1.52 -24.95 -24.93
C ARG A 644 -0.81 -23.90 -25.78
N VAL A 645 0.29 -23.39 -25.24
CA VAL A 645 1.15 -22.45 -25.95
C VAL A 645 1.67 -23.11 -27.23
N GLY A 646 1.68 -22.36 -28.33
CA GLY A 646 1.96 -22.90 -29.67
C GLY A 646 0.71 -23.37 -30.43
N CYS A 647 -0.49 -22.97 -29.98
CA CYS A 647 -1.75 -23.29 -30.64
C CYS A 647 -1.71 -23.01 -32.16
N THR A 648 -2.11 -24.01 -32.93
CA THR A 648 -2.36 -23.85 -34.36
C THR A 648 -3.82 -23.43 -34.54
N VAL A 649 -4.04 -22.26 -35.14
CA VAL A 649 -5.40 -21.74 -35.39
C VAL A 649 -6.04 -22.56 -36.51
N GLU A 650 -7.08 -23.30 -36.15
CA GLU A 650 -7.89 -24.12 -37.04
C GLU A 650 -9.15 -23.37 -37.51
N TYR A 651 -9.65 -22.42 -36.71
CA TYR A 651 -10.88 -21.67 -36.99
C TYR A 651 -10.89 -20.28 -36.32
N THR A 652 -11.57 -19.30 -36.92
CA THR A 652 -11.70 -17.95 -36.37
C THR A 652 -13.13 -17.44 -36.56
N ASP A 653 -13.72 -16.88 -35.52
CA ASP A 653 -15.05 -16.27 -35.53
C ASP A 653 -15.10 -14.97 -34.69
N ASN A 654 -16.30 -14.48 -34.37
CA ASN A 654 -16.49 -13.28 -33.56
C ASN A 654 -16.10 -13.48 -32.08
N ASP A 655 -15.98 -14.73 -31.63
CA ASP A 655 -15.63 -15.06 -30.25
C ASP A 655 -14.11 -15.22 -30.09
N GLY A 656 -13.38 -15.62 -31.14
CA GLY A 656 -11.93 -15.52 -31.20
C GLY A 656 -11.28 -16.54 -32.14
N GLU A 657 -10.01 -16.85 -31.89
CA GLU A 657 -9.26 -17.87 -32.60
C GLU A 657 -9.32 -19.21 -31.85
N TRP A 658 -9.55 -20.27 -32.61
CA TRP A 658 -9.82 -21.61 -32.13
C TRP A 658 -8.78 -22.59 -32.66
N GLY A 659 -8.33 -23.50 -31.80
CA GLY A 659 -7.50 -24.65 -32.13
C GLY A 659 -8.15 -25.95 -31.67
N VAL A 660 -7.48 -27.06 -31.96
CA VAL A 660 -7.91 -28.40 -31.53
C VAL A 660 -6.77 -29.08 -30.80
N GLU A 661 -7.04 -29.54 -29.58
CA GLU A 661 -6.08 -30.25 -28.72
C GLU A 661 -6.71 -31.50 -28.15
N ASP A 662 -5.98 -32.63 -28.22
CA ASP A 662 -6.45 -33.92 -27.71
C ASP A 662 -7.83 -34.35 -28.25
N GLY A 663 -8.25 -33.79 -29.39
CA GLY A 663 -9.56 -34.03 -30.02
C GLY A 663 -10.69 -33.07 -29.60
N ASP A 664 -10.42 -32.12 -28.71
CA ASP A 664 -11.37 -31.12 -28.22
C ASP A 664 -11.06 -29.71 -28.76
N TRP A 665 -12.10 -28.91 -28.99
CA TRP A 665 -11.95 -27.50 -29.33
C TRP A 665 -11.42 -26.70 -28.14
N CYS A 666 -10.49 -25.80 -28.41
CA CYS A 666 -9.93 -24.88 -27.44
C CYS A 666 -9.69 -23.50 -28.07
N GLY A 667 -9.61 -22.44 -27.26
CA GLY A 667 -9.27 -21.11 -27.73
C GLY A 667 -7.76 -20.92 -27.82
N CYS A 668 -7.23 -20.55 -28.99
CA CYS A 668 -5.77 -20.35 -29.16
C CYS A 668 -5.23 -19.18 -28.33
N GLY A 669 -6.09 -18.29 -27.83
CA GLY A 669 -5.66 -17.05 -27.23
C GLY A 669 -5.15 -16.07 -28.26
N LYS A 670 -4.74 -14.87 -27.83
CA LYS A 670 -4.01 -13.97 -28.74
C LYS A 670 -2.69 -14.67 -29.08
N ALA A 671 -2.69 -15.52 -30.10
CA ALA A 671 -1.48 -15.84 -30.82
C ALA A 671 -0.90 -14.48 -31.20
N THR A 672 0.36 -14.23 -30.83
CA THR A 672 1.10 -13.06 -31.31
C THR A 672 0.80 -12.98 -32.81
N PRO A 673 0.16 -11.91 -33.32
CA PRO A 673 0.00 -11.79 -34.74
C PRO A 673 1.41 -11.75 -35.30
N LYS A 674 1.85 -12.84 -35.94
CA LYS A 674 2.82 -12.66 -37.02
C LYS A 674 2.04 -11.95 -38.11
N GLU A 675 1.93 -10.63 -37.99
CA GLU A 675 1.58 -9.78 -39.12
C GLU A 675 2.63 -10.05 -40.18
N LYS A 676 2.30 -10.94 -41.12
CA LYS A 676 3.15 -11.15 -42.29
C LYS A 676 2.90 -9.93 -43.18
N CYS A 677 3.84 -9.00 -43.20
CA CYS A 677 4.07 -8.18 -44.39
C CYS A 677 4.78 -9.03 -45.46
N ASN A 678 4.88 -8.52 -46.69
CA ASN A 678 5.41 -9.30 -47.81
C ASN A 678 6.81 -9.88 -47.49
N ALA A 679 7.01 -11.18 -47.78
CA ALA A 679 8.25 -11.89 -47.50
C ALA A 679 9.48 -11.23 -48.17
N ASN A 680 9.29 -10.55 -49.30
CA ASN A 680 10.36 -9.81 -49.98
C ASN A 680 10.84 -8.59 -49.18
N VAL A 681 9.97 -7.96 -48.38
CA VAL A 681 10.34 -6.83 -47.51
C VAL A 681 11.19 -7.31 -46.33
N ILE A 682 10.78 -8.44 -45.73
CA ILE A 682 11.53 -9.08 -44.64
C ILE A 682 12.89 -9.58 -45.12
N ALA A 683 12.97 -10.14 -46.33
CA ALA A 683 14.23 -10.60 -46.92
C ALA A 683 15.25 -9.48 -47.16
N GLN A 684 14.79 -8.23 -47.23
CA GLN A 684 15.62 -7.03 -47.36
C GLN A 684 16.02 -6.41 -46.01
N GLY A 685 15.56 -6.99 -44.89
CA GLY A 685 15.92 -6.54 -43.54
C GLY A 685 15.02 -5.46 -42.95
N TYR A 686 13.84 -5.20 -43.54
CA TYR A 686 12.88 -4.23 -43.02
C TYR A 686 11.80 -4.91 -42.17
N ASN A 687 11.37 -4.23 -41.11
CA ASN A 687 10.27 -4.68 -40.23
C ASN A 687 8.91 -4.43 -40.88
N CYS A 688 7.86 -5.14 -40.43
CA CYS A 688 6.48 -4.83 -40.79
C CYS A 688 5.99 -3.60 -40.01
N CYS A 689 5.15 -2.76 -40.62
CA CYS A 689 4.49 -1.65 -39.91
C CYS A 689 3.48 -2.22 -38.92
N LYS A 690 3.29 -1.57 -37.78
CA LYS A 690 2.42 -2.05 -36.69
C LYS A 690 0.92 -1.90 -36.96
N SER A 691 0.54 -1.20 -38.04
CA SER A 691 -0.85 -0.97 -38.43
C SER A 691 -0.99 -0.62 -39.92
N CYS A 692 -2.21 -0.65 -40.46
CA CYS A 692 -2.52 -0.13 -41.80
C CYS A 692 -2.47 1.41 -41.83
N GLY A 693 -1.26 1.96 -41.81
CA GLY A 693 -0.98 3.39 -41.95
C GLY A 693 -1.02 3.90 -43.41
N THR A 694 -0.57 5.14 -43.59
CA THR A 694 -0.43 5.74 -44.93
C THR A 694 0.65 5.01 -45.73
N VAL A 695 0.30 4.57 -46.93
CA VAL A 695 1.28 4.01 -47.88
C VAL A 695 2.07 5.15 -48.51
N TYR A 696 3.36 5.21 -48.21
CA TYR A 696 4.27 6.24 -48.72
C TYR A 696 4.91 5.84 -50.05
N PHE A 697 5.03 4.54 -50.33
CA PHE A 697 5.66 4.00 -51.54
C PHE A 697 5.14 2.59 -51.84
N GLU A 698 5.10 2.19 -53.11
CA GLU A 698 4.71 0.83 -53.52
C GLU A 698 5.58 0.40 -54.70
N ASP A 699 6.14 -0.81 -54.61
CA ASP A 699 6.99 -1.41 -55.65
C ASP A 699 6.70 -2.92 -55.80
N GLY A 700 7.57 -3.63 -56.51
CA GLY A 700 7.44 -5.07 -56.75
C GLY A 700 7.57 -5.94 -55.49
N ASP A 701 8.05 -5.37 -54.37
CA ASP A 701 8.22 -6.05 -53.10
C ASP A 701 7.08 -5.77 -52.11
N GLY A 702 6.27 -4.74 -52.35
CA GLY A 702 5.02 -4.49 -51.64
C GLY A 702 4.71 -3.02 -51.42
N LYS A 703 3.71 -2.77 -50.57
CA LYS A 703 3.38 -1.43 -50.07
C LYS A 703 4.27 -1.11 -48.86
N TRP A 704 4.71 0.14 -48.76
CA TRP A 704 5.65 0.60 -47.75
C TRP A 704 5.06 1.75 -46.93
N GLY A 705 5.25 1.68 -45.61
CA GLY A 705 4.90 2.70 -44.63
C GLY A 705 6.15 3.30 -43.97
N VAL A 706 5.93 4.33 -43.16
CA VAL A 706 6.98 4.93 -42.31
C VAL A 706 6.46 5.06 -40.88
N GLU A 707 7.16 4.42 -39.94
CA GLU A 707 6.86 4.48 -38.50
C GLU A 707 8.15 4.85 -37.73
N ASN A 708 8.05 5.77 -36.77
CA ASN A 708 9.19 6.25 -35.98
C ASN A 708 10.41 6.66 -36.83
N ASN A 709 10.17 7.34 -37.96
CA ASN A 709 11.17 7.75 -38.95
C ASN A 709 11.93 6.61 -39.66
N ASN A 710 11.44 5.36 -39.59
CA ASN A 710 12.02 4.21 -40.28
C ASN A 710 11.04 3.62 -41.30
N TRP A 711 11.57 3.07 -42.39
CA TRP A 711 10.77 2.36 -43.40
C TRP A 711 10.31 1.00 -42.87
N CYS A 712 9.06 0.66 -43.17
CA CYS A 712 8.46 -0.63 -42.83
C CYS A 712 7.56 -1.15 -43.97
N GLY A 713 7.41 -2.47 -44.04
CA GLY A 713 6.50 -3.12 -44.98
C GLY A 713 5.08 -3.10 -44.45
N MET A 714 4.12 -2.70 -45.28
CA MET A 714 2.72 -2.70 -44.87
C MET A 714 2.23 -4.14 -44.63
N PRO A 715 1.44 -4.37 -43.57
CA PRO A 715 0.80 -5.66 -43.35
C PRO A 715 -0.03 -6.13 -44.56
N LEU A 716 -0.08 -7.43 -44.85
CA LEU A 716 -0.78 -7.98 -46.03
C LEU A 716 -2.31 -7.84 -45.97
N ASN A 717 -2.87 -7.55 -44.79
CA ASN A 717 -4.28 -7.23 -44.62
C ASN A 717 -4.60 -5.75 -44.93
N CYS A 718 -3.60 -4.97 -45.38
CA CYS A 718 -3.70 -3.63 -45.94
C CYS A 718 -3.51 -3.66 -47.49
#